data_AF-A0AAU7YIV5-F1
#
_entry.id   AF-A0AAU7YIV5-F1
#
_cell.length_a   1.000
_cell.length_b   1.000
_cell.length_c   1.000
_cell.angle_alpha   90.00
_cell.angle_beta   90.00
_cell.angle_gamma   90.00
#
_symmetry.space_group_name_H-M   'P 1'
#
loop_
_entity.id
_entity.type
_entity.pdbx_description
1 polymer ?
#
loop_
_entity_poly.entity_id
_entity_poly.type
_entity_poly.pdbx_seq_one_letter_code
_entity_poly.pdbx_strand_id
1 'polypeptide(L)'
;LSKNGQSNVELKSHVKLDIQGNELESIDPRFYEQNKGKSENERVKNFRHVYSMAGLLKSISVDAGETWSLANVAGSAVYNWDGKGSLTYTEYDKLQRPIKVKVIDQDLNLNGNVVERFFYSENTQDKVTNRYGTLIAHYDQAGLTEAKENDFKGQTLKSSFLLRKNYKQEADWKGVESITTTHSDLEQEIFSFTAQYNALGEIIKKTDPQNNAHIPIYDIAGRVKQIKLKKEGETINKEYVSDISYNPKGQRTSITYGNGVVTSYSYDPKNFQLTKLESQKGQKKLQSIHYTYDPIGNITTMEDESYKTIFPNNKSIDTKSDYHYDSLYRLIQATGKEHPALSGKEEIITQIPHLNNQDAISNYTEYYDFDYGSNITKIRHNGKNSSTKEFYISNKSNRSLPIMDKRPVNENDIDKNYDESGNLLKLNGSQDLHWNYRDNIAYVDIINRPSGKNDSEYYVYDSSGQRVRKVTETYQNNEKNSTRIEKIYLGDLEITRTYQESDLSKEKYTLHVADDKSRVALHHYYTKGSSEETRNSQSRYQLSNHLDSVALELNDNAEIMTYEEYLPFGGTALIAGKTTREVTEKEYRYSGKERDNSTGLYYYGARYYAPWLLRWINPDPAGTVDGPNLYLFVGGNPINGVDVGGMTFMSSNMMTEVILAPYTETIVKKDFFRNGDKFYGIYDVRKEKGTAPYIIEARESGYQNVTINDLMERVIDPITKQSKAHHSELPTSLQPDEESKSFLDHMMNEEHYNIKKYKQKAENLRDPNTKDLDMSKTEVKEKIKEIKKQLVTYASKGGINYITSRSDDDKLSNKIYFVLDDINMGIVPQKIYSESLKKDQGNNQYKDVTGQELRYLYRNRDNEKMMRNVVFLRDRRKVVAPWKSTELANVYEKNSDGKFEIKGQKILAQIWSEYKPKVKAVNSNEQTRSSNIRRNPNRG
;
A
#
# COMPACT_ATOMS: atom_id res chain seq x y z
N LEU A 1 -15.71 8.96 -31.66
CA LEU A 1 -15.79 9.93 -32.78
C LEU A 1 -14.38 10.26 -33.25
N SER A 2 -13.83 9.60 -34.27
CA SER A 2 -12.59 10.06 -34.92
C SER A 2 -12.96 11.05 -36.03
N LYS A 3 -12.21 12.15 -36.16
CA LYS A 3 -12.43 13.25 -37.13
C LYS A 3 -12.48 12.81 -38.60
N ASN A 4 -12.17 11.56 -38.93
CA ASN A 4 -11.90 11.11 -40.30
C ASN A 4 -12.85 10.04 -40.85
N GLY A 5 -13.90 9.64 -40.12
CA GLY A 5 -14.83 8.62 -40.63
C GLY A 5 -14.20 7.25 -40.92
N GLN A 6 -12.95 7.02 -40.51
CA GLN A 6 -12.33 5.70 -40.56
C GLN A 6 -12.80 4.89 -39.34
N SER A 7 -13.82 4.07 -39.56
CA SER A 7 -14.09 2.90 -38.73
C SER A 7 -12.95 1.90 -38.92
N ASN A 8 -12.33 1.45 -37.82
CA ASN A 8 -11.26 0.44 -37.74
C ASN A 8 -9.82 0.94 -38.01
N VAL A 9 -9.27 1.78 -37.11
CA VAL A 9 -7.82 1.98 -37.02
C VAL A 9 -7.23 0.90 -36.12
N GLU A 10 -6.33 0.08 -36.65
CA GLU A 10 -5.57 -0.93 -35.89
C GLU A 10 -4.35 -0.26 -35.24
N LEU A 11 -4.22 -0.35 -33.92
CA LEU A 11 -3.06 0.14 -33.17
C LEU A 11 -2.14 -1.03 -32.82
N LYS A 12 -0.85 -0.94 -33.17
CA LYS A 12 0.14 -2.01 -32.96
C LYS A 12 1.26 -1.55 -32.06
N SER A 13 1.40 -2.13 -30.88
CA SER A 13 2.66 -2.07 -30.13
C SER A 13 3.56 -3.23 -30.55
N HIS A 14 4.87 -3.07 -30.35
CA HIS A 14 5.85 -4.11 -30.65
C HIS A 14 6.80 -4.30 -29.47
N VAL A 15 7.10 -5.55 -29.17
CA VAL A 15 8.03 -5.98 -28.13
C VAL A 15 9.01 -6.95 -28.76
N LYS A 16 10.29 -6.75 -28.47
CA LYS A 16 11.34 -7.66 -28.84
C LYS A 16 11.92 -8.29 -27.59
N LEU A 17 12.06 -9.61 -27.61
CA LEU A 17 12.56 -10.39 -26.48
C LEU A 17 13.88 -11.05 -26.84
N ASP A 18 14.70 -11.34 -25.83
CA ASP A 18 15.84 -12.23 -25.98
C ASP A 18 15.42 -13.71 -25.88
N ILE A 19 16.41 -14.62 -25.96
CA ILE A 19 16.18 -16.07 -25.87
C ILE A 19 15.78 -16.57 -24.47
N GLN A 20 15.99 -15.77 -23.43
CA GLN A 20 15.54 -16.03 -22.06
C GLN A 20 14.16 -15.40 -21.81
N GLY A 21 13.71 -14.56 -22.75
CA GLY A 21 12.46 -13.85 -22.77
C GLY A 21 12.54 -12.40 -22.34
N ASN A 22 13.69 -11.92 -21.85
CA ASN A 22 13.76 -10.58 -21.29
C ASN A 22 13.44 -9.53 -22.36
N GLU A 23 12.77 -8.44 -21.98
CA GLU A 23 12.34 -7.40 -22.92
C GLU A 23 13.55 -6.60 -23.42
N LEU A 24 14.03 -6.88 -24.62
CA LEU A 24 15.12 -6.10 -25.22
C LEU A 24 14.66 -4.71 -25.66
N GLU A 25 13.47 -4.61 -26.22
CA GLU A 25 12.98 -3.36 -26.82
C GLU A 25 11.46 -3.30 -26.81
N SER A 26 10.91 -2.09 -26.69
CA SER A 26 9.48 -1.85 -26.89
C SER A 26 9.16 -0.58 -27.65
N ILE A 27 8.05 -0.63 -28.39
CA ILE A 27 7.59 0.41 -29.31
C ILE A 27 6.07 0.55 -29.17
N ASP A 28 5.61 1.76 -28.87
CA ASP A 28 4.20 2.12 -28.81
C ASP A 28 3.56 2.24 -30.22
N PRO A 29 2.22 2.33 -30.33
CA PRO A 29 1.56 2.40 -31.63
C PRO A 29 1.92 3.63 -32.47
N ARG A 30 2.29 4.76 -31.86
CA ARG A 30 2.70 5.95 -32.61
C ARG A 30 4.07 5.74 -33.24
N PHE A 31 5.03 5.25 -32.47
CA PHE A 31 6.37 4.96 -33.00
C PHE A 31 6.35 3.77 -33.95
N TYR A 32 5.49 2.78 -33.76
CA TYR A 32 5.32 1.69 -34.72
C TYR A 32 4.96 2.22 -36.12
N GLU A 33 3.98 3.12 -36.19
CA GLU A 33 3.59 3.77 -37.45
C GLU A 33 4.71 4.67 -38.00
N GLN A 34 5.35 5.47 -37.15
CA GLN A 34 6.46 6.35 -37.52
C GLN A 34 7.72 5.59 -38.01
N ASN A 35 7.89 4.33 -37.60
CA ASN A 35 9.04 3.51 -37.94
C ASN A 35 8.89 2.73 -39.26
N LYS A 36 7.72 2.80 -39.91
CA LYS A 36 7.50 2.15 -41.21
C LYS A 36 8.48 2.69 -42.26
N GLY A 37 9.16 1.77 -42.95
CA GLY A 37 10.15 2.09 -43.97
C GLY A 37 11.51 2.56 -43.45
N LYS A 38 11.69 2.68 -42.12
CA LYS A 38 12.98 3.05 -41.51
C LYS A 38 13.88 1.83 -41.29
N SER A 39 15.19 2.03 -41.48
CA SER A 39 16.21 1.05 -41.12
C SER A 39 16.29 0.91 -39.60
N GLU A 40 16.87 -0.19 -39.12
CA GLU A 40 16.91 -0.52 -37.67
C GLU A 40 17.53 0.58 -36.81
N ASN A 41 18.55 1.28 -37.32
CA ASN A 41 19.26 2.35 -36.61
C ASN A 41 18.48 3.68 -36.59
N GLU A 42 17.47 3.85 -37.43
CA GLU A 42 16.65 5.06 -37.54
C GLU A 42 15.34 4.96 -36.75
N ARG A 43 15.03 3.77 -36.21
CA ARG A 43 13.78 3.51 -35.49
C ARG A 43 13.82 4.12 -34.09
N VAL A 44 12.73 4.79 -33.72
CA VAL A 44 12.50 5.26 -32.36
C VAL A 44 11.86 4.14 -31.55
N LYS A 45 12.39 3.86 -30.36
CA LYS A 45 11.92 2.77 -29.49
C LYS A 45 11.70 3.36 -28.11
N ASN A 46 10.55 3.10 -27.48
CA ASN A 46 10.24 3.63 -26.14
C ASN A 46 11.30 3.20 -25.13
N PHE A 47 11.61 1.90 -25.13
CA PHE A 47 12.62 1.31 -24.26
C PHE A 47 13.59 0.43 -25.04
N ARG A 48 14.83 0.38 -24.53
CA ARG A 48 15.84 -0.62 -24.86
C ARG A 48 16.52 -1.06 -23.58
N HIS A 49 16.72 -2.37 -23.43
CA HIS A 49 17.36 -2.94 -22.26
C HIS A 49 18.59 -3.75 -22.64
N VAL A 50 19.57 -3.75 -21.74
CA VAL A 50 20.74 -4.63 -21.82
C VAL A 50 20.81 -5.42 -20.52
N TYR A 51 20.86 -6.73 -20.68
CA TYR A 51 20.89 -7.69 -19.59
C TYR A 51 22.28 -8.34 -19.49
N SER A 52 22.69 -8.61 -18.27
CA SER A 52 23.68 -9.63 -17.96
C SER A 52 23.00 -10.98 -17.79
N MET A 53 23.78 -12.05 -17.60
CA MET A 53 23.20 -13.33 -17.13
C MET A 53 22.54 -13.23 -15.75
N ALA A 54 22.84 -12.18 -14.97
CA ALA A 54 22.29 -11.96 -13.63
C ALA A 54 21.08 -11.01 -13.61
N GLY A 55 20.81 -10.31 -14.71
CA GLY A 55 19.67 -9.41 -14.88
C GLY A 55 20.02 -8.04 -15.49
N LEU A 56 19.12 -7.05 -15.40
CA LEU A 56 19.27 -5.71 -15.97
C LEU A 56 20.62 -5.12 -15.61
N LEU A 57 21.31 -4.63 -16.63
CA LEU A 57 22.45 -3.74 -16.45
C LEU A 57 22.09 -2.32 -16.84
N LYS A 58 21.28 -2.17 -17.89
CA LYS A 58 21.04 -0.90 -18.55
C LYS A 58 19.59 -0.81 -19.03
N SER A 59 18.93 0.32 -18.77
CA SER A 59 17.68 0.69 -19.42
C SER A 59 17.86 2.03 -20.14
N ILE A 60 17.38 2.11 -21.38
CA ILE A 60 17.38 3.34 -22.17
C ILE A 60 15.94 3.64 -22.53
N SER A 61 15.38 4.67 -21.91
CA SER A 61 14.06 5.21 -22.22
C SER A 61 14.20 6.48 -23.05
N VAL A 62 13.33 6.66 -24.04
CA VAL A 62 13.21 7.96 -24.73
C VAL A 62 12.54 9.03 -23.86
N ASP A 63 11.83 8.60 -22.82
CA ASP A 63 11.14 9.49 -21.89
C ASP A 63 12.06 9.77 -20.69
N ALA A 64 12.58 8.73 -20.05
CA ALA A 64 13.33 8.80 -18.79
C ALA A 64 14.87 8.75 -18.91
N GLY A 65 15.40 8.77 -20.12
CA GLY A 65 16.85 8.74 -20.35
C GLY A 65 17.49 7.36 -20.11
N GLU A 66 18.80 7.37 -19.92
CA GLU A 66 19.62 6.18 -19.76
C GLU A 66 19.94 5.93 -18.28
N THR A 67 19.70 4.70 -17.81
CA THR A 67 20.06 4.28 -16.45
C THR A 67 20.91 3.03 -16.48
N TRP A 68 21.86 2.94 -15.54
CA TRP A 68 22.68 1.75 -15.31
C TRP A 68 22.56 1.32 -13.86
N SER A 69 22.54 0.01 -13.62
CA SER A 69 22.62 -0.56 -12.27
C SER A 69 23.59 -1.73 -12.24
N LEU A 70 24.52 -1.70 -11.29
CA LEU A 70 25.43 -2.81 -11.01
C LEU A 70 25.21 -3.30 -9.59
N ALA A 71 24.74 -4.53 -9.48
CA ALA A 71 24.60 -5.24 -8.22
C ALA A 71 25.88 -5.97 -7.83
N ASN A 72 26.07 -6.21 -6.53
CA ASN A 72 27.07 -7.14 -6.05
C ASN A 72 26.60 -8.60 -6.24
N VAL A 73 27.46 -9.56 -5.86
CA VAL A 73 27.17 -10.99 -5.97
C VAL A 73 25.96 -11.46 -5.14
N ALA A 74 25.51 -10.67 -4.17
CA ALA A 74 24.31 -10.94 -3.37
C ALA A 74 23.03 -10.33 -3.98
N GLY A 75 23.14 -9.61 -5.10
CA GLY A 75 22.01 -8.93 -5.75
C GLY A 75 21.73 -7.51 -5.25
N SER A 76 22.47 -7.02 -4.25
CA SER A 76 22.28 -5.65 -3.73
C SER A 76 22.87 -4.64 -4.71
N ALA A 77 22.08 -3.62 -5.09
CA ALA A 77 22.54 -2.53 -5.96
C ALA A 77 23.72 -1.78 -5.31
N VAL A 78 24.85 -1.69 -6.00
CA VAL A 78 26.06 -1.00 -5.52
C VAL A 78 26.28 0.29 -6.25
N TYR A 79 26.19 0.31 -7.58
CA TYR A 79 26.39 1.50 -8.39
C TYR A 79 25.17 1.72 -9.28
N ASN A 80 24.68 2.95 -9.31
CA ASN A 80 23.62 3.38 -10.20
C ASN A 80 24.05 4.68 -10.90
N TRP A 81 23.83 4.74 -12.21
CA TRP A 81 24.01 5.94 -13.01
C TRP A 81 22.67 6.32 -13.64
N ASP A 82 22.37 7.61 -13.73
CA ASP A 82 21.18 8.13 -14.40
C ASP A 82 21.52 8.93 -15.67
N GLY A 83 20.47 9.44 -16.34
CA GLY A 83 20.59 10.13 -17.62
C GLY A 83 21.34 11.46 -17.53
N LYS A 84 21.34 12.09 -16.36
CA LYS A 84 22.06 13.35 -16.07
C LYS A 84 23.54 13.10 -15.77
N GLY A 85 23.95 11.85 -15.61
CA GLY A 85 25.31 11.45 -15.27
C GLY A 85 25.57 11.40 -13.76
N SER A 86 24.53 11.49 -12.93
CA SER A 86 24.65 11.33 -11.48
C SER A 86 25.02 9.88 -11.17
N LEU A 87 26.06 9.66 -10.36
CA LEU A 87 26.47 8.36 -9.85
C LEU A 87 26.09 8.23 -8.38
N THR A 88 25.16 7.33 -8.09
CA THR A 88 24.83 6.93 -6.72
C THR A 88 25.47 5.59 -6.40
N TYR A 89 26.17 5.48 -5.27
CA TYR A 89 26.68 4.18 -4.83
C TYR A 89 26.51 3.91 -3.34
N THR A 90 26.20 2.66 -3.03
CA THR A 90 25.83 2.19 -1.70
C THR A 90 26.91 1.27 -1.14
N GLU A 91 27.41 1.61 0.05
CA GLU A 91 28.29 0.75 0.83
C GLU A 91 27.47 -0.13 1.77
N TYR A 92 27.87 -1.38 1.93
CA TYR A 92 27.19 -2.38 2.77
C TYR A 92 28.13 -2.94 3.84
N ASP A 93 27.57 -3.37 4.97
CA ASP A 93 28.31 -4.15 5.96
C ASP A 93 28.44 -5.63 5.55
N LYS A 94 29.09 -6.44 6.40
CA LYS A 94 29.29 -7.88 6.16
C LYS A 94 27.98 -8.68 6.10
N LEU A 95 26.88 -8.13 6.63
CA LEU A 95 25.55 -8.72 6.60
C LEU A 95 24.70 -8.19 5.43
N GLN A 96 25.31 -7.46 4.49
CA GLN A 96 24.65 -6.85 3.34
C GLN A 96 23.58 -5.81 3.72
N ARG A 97 23.73 -5.15 4.87
CA ARG A 97 22.90 -4.00 5.26
C ARG A 97 23.56 -2.71 4.77
N PRO A 98 22.82 -1.76 4.17
CA PRO A 98 23.40 -0.51 3.69
C PRO A 98 23.91 0.31 4.87
N ILE A 99 25.09 0.91 4.74
CA ILE A 99 25.73 1.74 5.77
C ILE A 99 25.91 3.20 5.34
N LYS A 100 26.22 3.45 4.07
CA LYS A 100 26.40 4.80 3.50
C LYS A 100 25.88 4.80 2.06
N VAL A 101 25.23 5.89 1.65
CA VAL A 101 24.97 6.19 0.22
C VAL A 101 25.75 7.44 -0.13
N LYS A 102 26.44 7.40 -1.26
CA LYS A 102 27.24 8.50 -1.77
C LYS A 102 26.82 8.89 -3.18
N VAL A 103 26.93 10.17 -3.49
CA VAL A 103 26.57 10.72 -4.79
C VAL A 103 27.72 11.54 -5.38
N ILE A 104 27.98 11.32 -6.67
CA ILE A 104 28.81 12.18 -7.51
C ILE A 104 27.91 12.76 -8.59
N ASP A 105 27.88 14.08 -8.71
CA ASP A 105 27.05 14.82 -9.66
C ASP A 105 27.73 16.16 -9.92
N GLN A 106 28.07 16.43 -11.19
CA GLN A 106 28.81 17.64 -11.53
C GLN A 106 27.95 18.90 -11.43
N ASP A 107 26.70 18.84 -11.85
CA ASP A 107 25.80 20.00 -11.93
C ASP A 107 25.34 20.41 -10.53
N LEU A 108 25.13 19.42 -9.64
CA LEU A 108 24.82 19.64 -8.22
C LEU A 108 26.07 19.86 -7.36
N ASN A 109 27.28 19.84 -7.95
CA ASN A 109 28.58 19.96 -7.27
C ASN A 109 28.80 18.91 -6.16
N LEU A 110 28.31 17.69 -6.34
CA LEU A 110 28.50 16.57 -5.43
C LEU A 110 29.74 15.78 -5.84
N ASN A 111 30.70 15.65 -4.93
CA ASN A 111 32.01 15.04 -5.20
C ASN A 111 32.24 13.81 -4.31
N GLY A 112 31.23 12.92 -4.25
CA GLY A 112 31.21 11.76 -3.35
C GLY A 112 30.64 12.10 -1.97
N ASN A 113 29.72 13.07 -1.92
CA ASN A 113 29.03 13.48 -0.70
C ASN A 113 28.27 12.30 -0.10
N VAL A 114 28.26 12.17 1.23
CA VAL A 114 27.53 11.11 1.93
C VAL A 114 26.09 11.58 2.14
N VAL A 115 25.20 11.25 1.21
CA VAL A 115 23.80 11.72 1.24
C VAL A 115 22.94 10.92 2.22
N GLU A 116 23.31 9.68 2.54
CA GLU A 116 22.65 8.87 3.57
C GLU A 116 23.63 8.11 4.46
N ARG A 117 23.26 7.93 5.72
CA ARG A 117 24.03 7.17 6.71
C ARG A 117 23.11 6.31 7.59
N PHE A 118 23.42 5.03 7.70
CA PHE A 118 22.65 4.05 8.47
C PHE A 118 23.44 3.51 9.65
N PHE A 119 22.76 3.35 10.79
CA PHE A 119 23.30 2.73 11.99
C PHE A 119 22.38 1.64 12.52
N TYR A 120 22.94 0.45 12.73
CA TYR A 120 22.24 -0.70 13.29
C TYR A 120 22.76 -0.97 14.71
N SER A 121 21.88 -1.44 15.61
CA SER A 121 22.35 -1.83 16.94
C SER A 121 22.97 -3.22 16.92
N GLU A 122 24.22 -3.31 17.36
CA GLU A 122 24.87 -4.57 17.74
C GLU A 122 25.05 -4.69 19.27
N ASN A 123 24.41 -3.80 20.04
CA ASN A 123 24.49 -3.82 21.49
C ASN A 123 23.44 -4.78 22.06
N THR A 124 23.89 -5.87 22.68
CA THR A 124 22.97 -6.86 23.27
C THR A 124 22.06 -6.30 24.38
N GLN A 125 22.39 -5.15 24.98
CA GLN A 125 21.51 -4.46 25.92
C GLN A 125 20.25 -3.91 25.24
N ASP A 126 20.30 -3.61 23.94
CA ASP A 126 19.15 -3.11 23.16
C ASP A 126 18.09 -4.19 22.87
N LYS A 127 18.31 -5.44 23.31
CA LYS A 127 17.26 -6.47 23.29
C LYS A 127 16.05 -6.10 24.15
N VAL A 128 16.25 -5.30 25.21
CA VAL A 128 15.15 -4.86 26.09
C VAL A 128 14.19 -3.88 25.41
N THR A 129 14.63 -3.22 24.33
CA THR A 129 13.82 -2.31 23.51
C THR A 129 13.53 -2.88 22.12
N ASN A 130 13.83 -4.16 21.88
CA ASN A 130 13.72 -4.85 20.59
C ASN A 130 14.44 -4.14 19.43
N ARG A 131 15.59 -3.50 19.72
CA ARG A 131 16.41 -2.80 18.71
C ARG A 131 17.67 -3.55 18.29
N TYR A 132 18.05 -4.61 19.00
CA TYR A 132 19.21 -5.42 18.65
C TYR A 132 19.07 -6.03 17.25
N GLY A 133 20.01 -5.73 16.36
CA GLY A 133 20.03 -6.13 14.96
C GLY A 133 19.20 -5.24 14.02
N THR A 134 18.47 -4.25 14.55
CA THR A 134 17.61 -3.36 13.75
C THR A 134 18.31 -2.05 13.41
N LEU A 135 17.79 -1.33 12.42
CA LEU A 135 18.15 0.06 12.16
C LEU A 135 17.71 0.92 13.36
N ILE A 136 18.63 1.72 13.91
CA ILE A 136 18.37 2.57 15.07
C ILE A 136 18.54 4.06 14.77
N ALA A 137 19.29 4.40 13.71
CA ALA A 137 19.39 5.77 13.23
C ALA A 137 19.63 5.78 11.72
N HIS A 138 19.00 6.74 11.05
CA HIS A 138 19.11 6.97 9.61
C HIS A 138 19.20 8.46 9.36
N TYR A 139 20.32 8.89 8.79
CA TYR A 139 20.51 10.23 8.27
C TYR A 139 20.21 10.19 6.76
N ASP A 140 19.38 11.11 6.28
CA ASP A 140 19.02 11.24 4.88
C ASP A 140 18.98 12.72 4.44
N GLN A 141 18.34 13.03 3.32
CA GLN A 141 18.25 14.42 2.84
C GLN A 141 17.44 15.30 3.81
N ALA A 142 16.42 14.75 4.48
CA ALA A 142 15.51 15.48 5.37
C ALA A 142 16.09 15.71 6.78
N GLY A 143 16.91 14.79 7.28
CA GLY A 143 17.52 14.92 8.59
C GLY A 143 17.93 13.59 9.20
N LEU A 144 17.64 13.43 10.49
CA LEU A 144 17.98 12.25 11.28
C LEU A 144 16.71 11.64 11.88
N THR A 145 16.38 10.42 11.48
CA THR A 145 15.36 9.58 12.13
C THR A 145 16.02 8.58 13.08
N GLU A 146 15.55 8.49 14.31
CA GLU A 146 16.03 7.53 15.30
C GLU A 146 14.92 6.63 15.83
N ALA A 147 15.13 5.31 15.82
CA ALA A 147 14.25 4.36 16.48
C ALA A 147 14.71 4.15 17.93
N LYS A 148 13.85 4.51 18.87
CA LYS A 148 14.13 4.45 20.32
C LYS A 148 13.59 3.18 20.96
N GLU A 149 12.50 2.62 20.44
CA GLU A 149 11.89 1.39 20.94
C GLU A 149 11.04 0.73 19.85
N ASN A 150 11.08 -0.61 19.77
CA ASN A 150 10.26 -1.42 18.87
C ASN A 150 9.41 -2.43 19.65
N ASP A 151 8.32 -2.89 19.04
CA ASP A 151 7.53 -4.01 19.54
C ASP A 151 8.19 -5.36 19.21
N PHE A 152 7.57 -6.45 19.63
CA PHE A 152 8.09 -7.80 19.39
C PHE A 152 8.06 -8.25 17.92
N LYS A 153 7.32 -7.54 17.05
CA LYS A 153 7.27 -7.76 15.59
C LYS A 153 8.24 -6.84 14.83
N GLY A 154 8.94 -5.93 15.54
CA GLY A 154 9.85 -4.96 14.95
C GLY A 154 9.19 -3.65 14.51
N GLN A 155 7.92 -3.41 14.83
CA GLN A 155 7.25 -2.13 14.57
C GLN A 155 7.73 -1.08 15.56
N THR A 156 7.97 0.14 15.09
CA THR A 156 8.50 1.22 15.94
C THR A 156 7.43 1.75 16.89
N LEU A 157 7.71 1.67 18.19
CA LEU A 157 6.88 2.18 19.28
C LEU A 157 7.24 3.62 19.65
N LYS A 158 8.53 3.96 19.57
CA LYS A 158 9.05 5.30 19.85
C LYS A 158 10.11 5.67 18.84
N SER A 159 9.98 6.85 18.26
CA SER A 159 10.99 7.42 17.37
C SER A 159 11.18 8.90 17.63
N SER A 160 12.28 9.44 17.13
CA SER A 160 12.49 10.88 17.05
C SER A 160 13.02 11.28 15.68
N PHE A 161 12.72 12.50 15.28
CA PHE A 161 13.20 13.12 14.06
C PHE A 161 13.84 14.47 14.36
N LEU A 162 15.02 14.72 13.81
CA LEU A 162 15.68 16.02 13.80
C LEU A 162 15.80 16.48 12.36
N LEU A 163 15.27 17.65 12.05
CA LEU A 163 15.30 18.22 10.71
C LEU A 163 16.71 18.73 10.36
N ARG A 164 17.10 18.62 9.09
CA ARG A 164 18.32 19.24 8.57
C ARG A 164 18.12 20.75 8.39
N LYS A 165 19.11 21.58 8.76
CA LYS A 165 19.06 23.05 8.66
C LYS A 165 19.11 23.53 7.22
N ASN A 166 20.09 23.08 6.46
CA ASN A 166 20.30 23.57 5.10
C ASN A 166 19.34 22.90 4.12
N TYR A 167 18.20 23.50 3.84
CA TYR A 167 17.22 22.98 2.87
C TYR A 167 17.51 23.35 1.40
N LYS A 168 18.60 24.09 1.12
CA LYS A 168 18.90 24.62 -0.23
C LYS A 168 19.87 23.79 -1.05
N GLN A 169 20.49 22.78 -0.44
CA GLN A 169 21.53 21.96 -1.06
C GLN A 169 21.23 20.48 -0.82
N GLU A 170 22.05 19.57 -1.35
CA GLU A 170 21.98 18.16 -0.99
C GLU A 170 22.71 17.84 0.31
N ALA A 171 22.38 16.70 0.92
CA ALA A 171 22.99 16.29 2.19
C ALA A 171 24.47 15.93 2.03
N ASP A 172 25.27 16.22 3.04
CA ASP A 172 26.60 15.64 3.20
C ASP A 172 26.88 15.30 4.68
N TRP A 173 26.66 14.04 5.04
CA TRP A 173 26.88 13.46 6.36
C TRP A 173 28.31 12.95 6.56
N LYS A 174 29.27 13.52 5.83
CA LYS A 174 30.68 13.18 5.98
C LYS A 174 31.14 13.46 7.41
N GLY A 175 31.83 12.48 8.01
CA GLY A 175 32.30 12.56 9.40
C GLY A 175 31.27 12.10 10.44
N VAL A 176 30.04 11.76 10.06
CA VAL A 176 29.07 11.09 10.94
C VAL A 176 29.44 9.61 11.06
N GLU A 177 30.27 9.29 12.07
CA GLU A 177 30.77 7.92 12.30
C GLU A 177 30.02 7.16 13.41
N SER A 178 29.16 7.84 14.19
CA SER A 178 28.33 7.21 15.22
C SER A 178 27.04 7.99 15.46
N ILE A 179 26.04 7.35 16.10
CA ILE A 179 24.79 8.01 16.51
C ILE A 179 24.98 9.13 17.55
N THR A 180 26.12 9.13 18.25
CA THR A 180 26.48 10.20 19.19
C THR A 180 27.17 11.38 18.53
N THR A 181 27.52 11.27 17.25
CA THR A 181 28.16 12.34 16.50
C THR A 181 27.13 13.43 16.20
N THR A 182 27.28 14.59 16.82
CA THR A 182 26.47 15.77 16.50
C THR A 182 26.96 16.38 15.19
N HIS A 183 26.03 16.64 14.26
CA HIS A 183 26.32 17.31 13.00
C HIS A 183 25.79 18.75 13.06
N SER A 184 26.58 19.71 12.58
CA SER A 184 26.20 21.13 12.62
C SER A 184 24.96 21.44 11.78
N ASP A 185 24.71 20.65 10.74
CA ASP A 185 23.57 20.78 9.84
C ASP A 185 22.26 20.17 10.39
N LEU A 186 22.22 19.64 11.62
CA LEU A 186 20.97 19.26 12.27
C LEU A 186 20.40 20.42 13.10
N GLU A 187 19.08 20.61 13.03
CA GLU A 187 18.33 21.50 13.92
C GLU A 187 18.36 21.00 15.37
N GLN A 188 18.02 21.88 16.31
CA GLN A 188 18.00 21.55 17.74
C GLN A 188 16.64 21.00 18.20
N GLU A 189 15.58 21.32 17.47
CA GLU A 189 14.24 20.83 17.76
C GLU A 189 14.14 19.33 17.47
N ILE A 190 13.58 18.57 18.41
CA ILE A 190 13.42 17.12 18.32
C ILE A 190 11.94 16.82 18.25
N PHE A 191 11.50 16.24 17.14
CA PHE A 191 10.13 15.79 16.93
C PHE A 191 10.00 14.34 17.41
N SER A 192 9.31 14.10 18.51
CA SER A 192 9.18 12.75 19.09
C SER A 192 7.83 12.13 18.78
N PHE A 193 7.81 10.87 18.38
CA PHE A 193 6.59 10.14 18.04
C PHE A 193 6.45 8.90 18.93
N THR A 194 5.20 8.55 19.24
CA THR A 194 4.91 7.26 19.85
C THR A 194 3.75 6.55 19.14
N ALA A 195 3.82 5.24 19.06
CA ALA A 195 2.76 4.41 18.54
C ALA A 195 2.48 3.23 19.47
N GLN A 196 1.23 2.80 19.51
CA GLN A 196 0.77 1.61 20.19
C GLN A 196 0.03 0.76 19.18
N TYR A 197 0.34 -0.53 19.16
CA TYR A 197 -0.25 -1.50 18.25
C TYR A 197 -1.01 -2.57 19.03
N ASN A 198 -2.06 -3.10 18.43
CA ASN A 198 -2.68 -4.34 18.93
C ASN A 198 -1.86 -5.58 18.50
N ALA A 199 -2.30 -6.77 18.92
CA ALA A 199 -1.62 -8.03 18.59
C ALA A 199 -1.62 -8.37 17.09
N LEU A 200 -2.50 -7.78 16.29
CA LEU A 200 -2.52 -7.94 14.83
C LEU A 200 -1.53 -7.02 14.13
N GLY A 201 -1.06 -5.96 14.82
CA GLY A 201 -0.16 -4.95 14.27
C GLY A 201 -0.87 -3.69 13.81
N GLU A 202 -2.15 -3.53 14.13
CA GLU A 202 -2.90 -2.31 13.79
C GLU A 202 -2.64 -1.23 14.85
N ILE A 203 -2.47 0.02 14.41
CA ILE A 203 -2.29 1.17 15.32
C ILE A 203 -3.57 1.34 16.15
N ILE A 204 -3.46 1.38 17.47
CA ILE A 204 -4.57 1.70 18.39
C ILE A 204 -4.42 3.08 19.04
N LYS A 205 -3.20 3.64 18.99
CA LYS A 205 -2.91 5.02 19.37
C LYS A 205 -1.61 5.47 18.72
N LYS A 206 -1.61 6.63 18.09
CA LYS A 206 -0.41 7.33 17.64
C LYS A 206 -0.37 8.69 18.33
N THR A 207 0.79 9.10 18.82
CA THR A 207 0.99 10.40 19.46
C THR A 207 2.03 11.17 18.66
N ASP A 208 1.66 12.37 18.24
CA ASP A 208 2.49 13.26 17.45
C ASP A 208 3.52 14.05 18.32
N PRO A 209 4.42 14.84 17.71
CA PRO A 209 5.41 15.64 18.43
C PRO A 209 4.86 16.72 19.36
N GLN A 210 3.57 17.06 19.23
CA GLN A 210 2.88 18.02 20.09
C GLN A 210 2.04 17.33 21.17
N ASN A 211 2.22 16.01 21.36
CA ASN A 211 1.47 15.16 22.28
C ASN A 211 -0.02 14.99 21.93
N ASN A 212 -0.46 15.33 20.71
CA ASN A 212 -1.81 15.02 20.27
C ASN A 212 -1.91 13.52 19.97
N ALA A 213 -2.97 12.88 20.45
CA ALA A 213 -3.18 11.45 20.29
C ALA A 213 -4.30 11.13 19.27
N HIS A 214 -3.94 10.46 18.19
CA HIS A 214 -4.83 9.87 17.19
C HIS A 214 -5.19 8.45 17.63
N ILE A 215 -6.49 8.17 17.75
CA ILE A 215 -7.02 6.95 18.38
C ILE A 215 -8.08 6.34 17.44
N PRO A 216 -7.67 5.48 16.49
CA PRO A 216 -8.61 4.66 15.72
C PRO A 216 -9.16 3.53 16.60
N ILE A 217 -10.43 3.18 16.38
CA ILE A 217 -11.12 2.08 17.04
C ILE A 217 -11.66 1.15 15.96
N TYR A 218 -11.38 -0.15 16.10
CA TYR A 218 -11.72 -1.15 15.10
C TYR A 218 -12.96 -1.96 15.49
N ASP A 219 -13.67 -2.50 14.49
CA ASP A 219 -14.70 -3.51 14.69
C ASP A 219 -14.10 -4.91 14.92
N ILE A 220 -14.96 -5.91 15.14
CA ILE A 220 -14.52 -7.30 15.40
C ILE A 220 -13.81 -7.95 14.19
N ALA A 221 -13.91 -7.35 13.00
CA ALA A 221 -13.27 -7.81 11.78
C ALA A 221 -11.94 -7.07 11.49
N GLY A 222 -11.52 -6.13 12.34
CA GLY A 222 -10.28 -5.35 12.16
C GLY A 222 -10.44 -4.13 11.25
N ARG A 223 -11.67 -3.71 10.93
CA ARG A 223 -11.92 -2.51 10.10
C ARG A 223 -12.11 -1.29 10.99
N VAL A 224 -11.70 -0.11 10.52
CA VAL A 224 -11.87 1.13 11.28
C VAL A 224 -13.36 1.41 11.48
N LYS A 225 -13.76 1.69 12.71
CA LYS A 225 -15.13 1.98 13.11
C LYS A 225 -15.30 3.38 13.66
N GLN A 226 -14.34 3.87 14.43
CA GLN A 226 -14.34 5.23 14.97
C GLN A 226 -12.95 5.84 14.90
N ILE A 227 -12.90 7.17 14.86
CA ILE A 227 -11.64 7.93 14.91
C ILE A 227 -11.80 9.06 15.89
N LYS A 228 -10.92 9.06 16.87
CA LYS A 228 -10.85 10.05 17.93
C LYS A 228 -9.51 10.75 17.89
N LEU A 229 -9.54 12.02 18.24
CA LEU A 229 -8.35 12.85 18.42
C LEU A 229 -8.42 13.44 19.82
N LYS A 230 -7.33 13.31 20.58
CA LYS A 230 -7.16 14.01 21.85
C LYS A 230 -6.03 15.00 21.70
N LYS A 231 -6.36 16.29 21.68
CA LYS A 231 -5.34 17.34 21.64
C LYS A 231 -4.61 17.41 22.99
N GLU A 232 -3.34 17.81 22.97
CA GLU A 232 -2.60 18.03 24.21
C GLU A 232 -3.28 19.08 25.09
N GLY A 233 -3.33 18.82 26.40
CA GLY A 233 -4.02 19.66 27.38
C GLY A 233 -5.54 19.48 27.44
N GLU A 234 -6.18 18.81 26.48
CA GLU A 234 -7.60 18.49 26.54
C GLU A 234 -7.86 17.23 27.40
N THR A 235 -8.98 17.23 28.13
CA THR A 235 -9.38 16.08 28.98
C THR A 235 -10.32 15.11 28.26
N ILE A 236 -10.93 15.54 27.16
CA ILE A 236 -11.94 14.78 26.41
C ILE A 236 -11.39 14.44 25.02
N ASN A 237 -11.62 13.22 24.57
CA ASN A 237 -11.33 12.82 23.20
C ASN A 237 -12.43 13.40 22.28
N LYS A 238 -12.05 14.22 21.30
CA LYS A 238 -12.96 14.64 20.25
C LYS A 238 -13.14 13.50 19.24
N GLU A 239 -14.40 13.15 18.98
CA GLU A 239 -14.75 12.17 17.97
C GLU A 239 -14.91 12.86 16.62
N TYR A 240 -14.14 12.45 15.62
CA TYR A 240 -14.23 12.94 14.24
C TYR A 240 -15.01 11.99 13.34
N VAL A 241 -14.97 10.69 13.67
CA VAL A 241 -15.82 9.66 13.09
C VAL A 241 -16.40 8.82 14.21
N SER A 242 -17.73 8.79 14.29
CA SER A 242 -18.51 8.13 15.35
C SER A 242 -18.91 6.71 15.01
N ASP A 243 -19.11 6.41 13.73
CA ASP A 243 -19.37 5.06 13.24
C ASP A 243 -19.03 4.95 11.75
N ILE A 244 -18.51 3.79 11.36
CA ILE A 244 -18.43 3.34 9.97
C ILE A 244 -19.10 1.98 9.90
N SER A 245 -20.02 1.82 8.96
CA SER A 245 -20.71 0.57 8.67
C SER A 245 -20.30 0.04 7.30
N TYR A 246 -20.28 -1.28 7.15
CA TYR A 246 -19.76 -1.96 5.98
C TYR A 246 -20.69 -3.09 5.52
N ASN A 247 -20.73 -3.33 4.22
CA ASN A 247 -21.37 -4.51 3.64
C ASN A 247 -20.48 -5.77 3.79
N PRO A 248 -20.98 -6.97 3.46
CA PRO A 248 -20.19 -8.21 3.53
C PRO A 248 -18.95 -8.27 2.61
N LYS A 249 -18.86 -7.37 1.62
CA LYS A 249 -17.69 -7.21 0.73
C LYS A 249 -16.62 -6.27 1.31
N GLY A 250 -16.86 -5.68 2.49
CA GLY A 250 -15.94 -4.72 3.09
C GLY A 250 -16.07 -3.30 2.52
N GLN A 251 -17.07 -3.03 1.67
CA GLN A 251 -17.34 -1.68 1.19
C GLN A 251 -18.16 -0.92 2.22
N ARG A 252 -17.91 0.38 2.39
CA ARG A 252 -18.64 1.21 3.36
C ARG A 252 -20.07 1.38 2.92
N THR A 253 -21.04 1.16 3.80
CA THR A 253 -22.44 1.53 3.55
C THR A 253 -22.78 2.87 4.16
N SER A 254 -22.10 3.27 5.24
CA SER A 254 -22.23 4.61 5.82
C SER A 254 -21.01 5.01 6.65
N ILE A 255 -20.81 6.32 6.79
CA ILE A 255 -19.89 6.95 7.73
C ILE A 255 -20.63 8.09 8.44
N THR A 256 -20.51 8.16 9.77
CA THR A 256 -21.09 9.23 10.59
C THR A 256 -19.98 10.07 11.19
N TYR A 257 -19.86 11.32 10.75
CA TYR A 257 -18.84 12.26 11.21
C TYR A 257 -19.19 12.87 12.58
N GLY A 258 -18.16 13.36 13.28
CA GLY A 258 -18.26 14.00 14.59
C GLY A 258 -19.16 15.24 14.64
N ASN A 259 -19.33 15.92 13.51
CA ASN A 259 -20.26 17.06 13.37
C ASN A 259 -21.73 16.63 13.11
N GLY A 260 -22.03 15.32 13.16
CA GLY A 260 -23.35 14.74 12.98
C GLY A 260 -23.81 14.59 11.52
N VAL A 261 -22.93 14.82 10.54
CA VAL A 261 -23.19 14.50 9.14
C VAL A 261 -23.07 12.99 8.95
N VAL A 262 -23.97 12.43 8.14
CA VAL A 262 -23.91 11.02 7.72
C VAL A 262 -23.73 10.98 6.21
N THR A 263 -22.72 10.28 5.73
CA THR A 263 -22.58 9.92 4.32
C THR A 263 -22.96 8.45 4.13
N SER A 264 -23.87 8.18 3.20
CA SER A 264 -24.35 6.84 2.84
C SER A 264 -23.94 6.48 1.42
N TYR A 265 -23.60 5.22 1.22
CA TYR A 265 -23.14 4.67 -0.06
C TYR A 265 -24.08 3.57 -0.51
N SER A 266 -24.55 3.64 -1.76
CA SER A 266 -25.34 2.57 -2.38
C SER A 266 -24.54 1.93 -3.50
N TYR A 267 -24.67 0.61 -3.63
CA TYR A 267 -23.96 -0.17 -4.64
C TYR A 267 -24.93 -0.97 -5.48
N ASP A 268 -24.57 -1.20 -6.74
CA ASP A 268 -25.27 -2.17 -7.57
C ASP A 268 -25.08 -3.59 -6.96
N PRO A 269 -26.16 -4.36 -6.76
CA PRO A 269 -26.08 -5.64 -6.06
C PRO A 269 -25.42 -6.76 -6.87
N LYS A 270 -25.19 -6.58 -8.17
CA LYS A 270 -24.59 -7.58 -9.07
C LYS A 270 -23.10 -7.35 -9.25
N ASN A 271 -22.68 -6.10 -9.45
CA ASN A 271 -21.29 -5.77 -9.76
C ASN A 271 -20.56 -4.94 -8.67
N PHE A 272 -21.27 -4.54 -7.61
CA PHE A 272 -20.72 -3.81 -6.46
C PHE A 272 -20.13 -2.43 -6.79
N GLN A 273 -20.46 -1.84 -7.94
CA GLN A 273 -20.10 -0.46 -8.28
C GLN A 273 -20.92 0.53 -7.46
N LEU A 274 -20.30 1.65 -7.09
CA LEU A 274 -20.94 2.72 -6.32
C LEU A 274 -21.98 3.44 -7.17
N THR A 275 -23.27 3.21 -6.95
CA THR A 275 -24.33 3.88 -7.73
C THR A 275 -24.72 5.22 -7.15
N LYS A 276 -24.46 5.44 -5.85
CA LYS A 276 -24.91 6.65 -5.15
C LYS A 276 -24.07 6.98 -3.92
N LEU A 277 -23.76 8.26 -3.74
CA LEU A 277 -23.14 8.85 -2.55
C LEU A 277 -23.99 10.02 -2.05
N GLU A 278 -24.49 9.93 -0.82
CA GLU A 278 -25.34 10.97 -0.21
C GLU A 278 -24.83 11.39 1.16
N SER A 279 -24.62 12.69 1.36
CA SER A 279 -24.20 13.28 2.65
C SER A 279 -25.29 14.19 3.20
N GLN A 280 -25.72 13.99 4.44
CA GLN A 280 -26.82 14.76 5.05
C GLN A 280 -26.63 15.02 6.55
N LYS A 281 -27.23 16.09 7.07
CA LYS A 281 -27.39 16.34 8.51
C LYS A 281 -28.87 16.49 8.84
N GLY A 282 -29.42 15.50 9.55
CA GLY A 282 -30.88 15.40 9.73
C GLY A 282 -31.57 15.32 8.37
N GLN A 283 -32.49 16.24 8.08
CA GLN A 283 -33.18 16.33 6.79
C GLN A 283 -32.44 17.18 5.74
N LYS A 284 -31.38 17.91 6.13
CA LYS A 284 -30.62 18.76 5.20
C LYS A 284 -29.66 17.89 4.40
N LYS A 285 -29.94 17.70 3.11
CA LYS A 285 -28.98 17.14 2.15
C LYS A 285 -27.86 18.15 1.93
N LEU A 286 -26.61 17.67 1.91
CA LEU A 286 -25.41 18.48 1.67
C LEU A 286 -24.71 18.06 0.37
N GLN A 287 -24.73 16.76 0.07
CA GLN A 287 -24.14 16.18 -1.14
C GLN A 287 -25.02 15.03 -1.64
N SER A 288 -25.21 14.87 -2.94
CA SER A 288 -26.05 13.80 -3.49
C SER A 288 -25.66 13.46 -4.91
N ILE A 289 -24.67 12.59 -5.06
CA ILE A 289 -24.07 12.20 -6.34
C ILE A 289 -24.59 10.82 -6.76
N HIS A 290 -25.11 10.71 -7.98
CA HIS A 290 -25.53 9.46 -8.60
C HIS A 290 -24.65 9.15 -9.81
N TYR A 291 -24.27 7.89 -9.96
CA TYR A 291 -23.37 7.43 -11.02
C TYR A 291 -24.08 6.48 -11.96
N THR A 292 -23.89 6.70 -13.26
CA THR A 292 -24.28 5.76 -14.32
C THR A 292 -23.04 5.27 -15.02
N TYR A 293 -23.00 3.98 -15.32
CA TYR A 293 -21.83 3.30 -15.89
C TYR A 293 -22.14 2.70 -17.27
N ASP A 294 -21.12 2.64 -18.12
CA ASP A 294 -21.11 1.74 -19.26
C ASP A 294 -20.87 0.27 -18.81
N PRO A 295 -20.99 -0.72 -19.70
CA PRO A 295 -20.80 -2.13 -19.34
C PRO A 295 -19.40 -2.51 -18.85
N ILE A 296 -18.35 -1.73 -19.16
CA ILE A 296 -16.99 -2.00 -18.68
C ILE A 296 -16.72 -1.33 -17.32
N GLY A 297 -17.58 -0.38 -16.92
CA GLY A 297 -17.53 0.30 -15.65
C GLY A 297 -16.95 1.72 -15.70
N ASN A 298 -16.89 2.36 -16.86
CA ASN A 298 -16.63 3.78 -16.94
C ASN A 298 -17.89 4.57 -16.57
N ILE A 299 -17.76 5.60 -15.73
CA ILE A 299 -18.85 6.53 -15.43
C ILE A 299 -19.20 7.32 -16.69
N THR A 300 -20.40 7.13 -17.23
CA THR A 300 -20.90 7.90 -18.40
C THR A 300 -21.67 9.14 -17.98
N THR A 301 -22.26 9.13 -16.80
CA THR A 301 -23.00 10.27 -16.26
C THR A 301 -22.81 10.34 -14.75
N MET A 302 -22.54 11.55 -14.25
CA MET A 302 -22.57 11.89 -12.83
C MET A 302 -23.65 12.95 -12.60
N GLU A 303 -24.65 12.65 -11.78
CA GLU A 303 -25.71 13.59 -11.42
C GLU A 303 -25.56 14.00 -9.96
N ASP A 304 -25.12 15.24 -9.72
CA ASP A 304 -24.99 15.79 -8.37
C ASP A 304 -26.13 16.76 -8.08
N GLU A 305 -27.05 16.36 -7.19
CA GLU A 305 -28.15 17.23 -6.75
C GLU A 305 -27.74 18.23 -5.66
N SER A 306 -26.48 18.19 -5.19
CA SER A 306 -25.95 19.10 -4.17
C SER A 306 -26.02 20.57 -4.62
N TYR A 307 -25.89 20.85 -5.93
CA TYR A 307 -25.92 22.22 -6.45
C TYR A 307 -27.20 22.96 -6.09
N LYS A 308 -28.35 22.27 -6.04
CA LYS A 308 -29.64 22.88 -5.64
C LYS A 308 -29.61 23.33 -4.18
N THR A 309 -28.80 22.70 -3.35
CA THR A 309 -28.60 23.06 -1.94
C THR A 309 -27.59 24.20 -1.80
N ILE A 310 -26.50 24.16 -2.55
CA ILE A 310 -25.39 25.12 -2.44
C ILE A 310 -25.73 26.45 -3.12
N PHE A 311 -26.37 26.40 -4.29
CA PHE A 311 -26.76 27.55 -5.11
C PHE A 311 -28.28 27.55 -5.39
N PRO A 312 -29.14 27.64 -4.35
CA PRO A 312 -30.59 27.42 -4.46
C PRO A 312 -31.33 28.42 -5.38
N ASN A 313 -30.71 29.57 -5.67
CA ASN A 313 -31.33 30.61 -6.48
C ASN A 313 -30.98 30.55 -7.98
N ASN A 314 -30.09 29.64 -8.40
CA ASN A 314 -29.68 29.55 -9.79
C ASN A 314 -30.54 28.52 -10.54
N LYS A 315 -31.44 29.01 -11.41
CA LYS A 315 -32.45 28.21 -12.13
C LYS A 315 -31.91 27.50 -13.39
N SER A 316 -30.68 27.78 -13.81
CA SER A 316 -30.09 27.24 -15.06
C SER A 316 -29.04 26.15 -14.82
N ILE A 317 -28.94 25.63 -13.60
CA ILE A 317 -27.97 24.59 -13.22
C ILE A 317 -28.46 23.21 -13.68
N ASP A 318 -27.76 22.63 -14.65
CA ASP A 318 -27.92 21.21 -15.03
C ASP A 318 -27.25 20.28 -14.00
N THR A 319 -27.96 19.49 -13.23
CA THR A 319 -27.32 18.62 -12.21
C THR A 319 -26.44 17.53 -12.80
N LYS A 320 -26.41 17.35 -14.13
CA LYS A 320 -25.69 16.28 -14.81
C LYS A 320 -24.38 16.74 -15.44
N SER A 321 -23.41 15.86 -15.35
CA SER A 321 -22.16 15.83 -16.11
C SER A 321 -22.11 14.54 -16.92
N ASP A 322 -21.91 14.66 -18.23
CA ASP A 322 -21.80 13.53 -19.15
C ASP A 322 -20.35 13.36 -19.61
N TYR A 323 -19.94 12.09 -19.72
CA TYR A 323 -18.59 11.70 -20.09
C TYR A 323 -18.65 10.71 -21.25
N HIS A 324 -17.85 10.99 -22.28
CA HIS A 324 -17.71 10.11 -23.43
C HIS A 324 -16.28 9.66 -23.60
N TYR A 325 -16.13 8.38 -23.95
CA TYR A 325 -14.84 7.73 -24.09
C TYR A 325 -14.61 7.26 -25.53
N ASP A 326 -13.35 7.13 -25.93
CA ASP A 326 -12.99 6.35 -27.11
C ASP A 326 -12.93 4.84 -26.80
N SER A 327 -12.59 4.03 -27.81
CA SER A 327 -12.50 2.56 -27.65
C SER A 327 -11.31 2.09 -26.82
N LEU A 328 -10.38 2.98 -26.46
CA LEU A 328 -9.31 2.72 -25.49
C LEU A 328 -9.70 3.21 -24.08
N TYR A 329 -10.96 3.61 -23.90
CA TYR A 329 -11.52 4.16 -22.67
C TYR A 329 -10.86 5.46 -22.21
N ARG A 330 -10.25 6.22 -23.14
CA ARG A 330 -9.74 7.56 -22.85
C ARG A 330 -10.88 8.57 -22.92
N LEU A 331 -10.92 9.52 -22.01
CA LEU A 331 -11.95 10.55 -21.96
C LEU A 331 -11.79 11.51 -23.15
N ILE A 332 -12.76 11.54 -24.06
CA ILE A 332 -12.72 12.40 -25.26
C ILE A 332 -13.67 13.60 -25.17
N GLN A 333 -14.67 13.55 -24.28
CA GLN A 333 -15.58 14.65 -24.03
C GLN A 333 -16.11 14.60 -22.60
N ALA A 334 -16.24 15.77 -21.97
CA ALA A 334 -16.88 15.92 -20.67
C ALA A 334 -17.77 17.17 -20.65
N THR A 335 -18.92 17.11 -19.98
CA THR A 335 -19.73 18.29 -19.63
C THR A 335 -19.68 18.54 -18.13
N GLY A 336 -19.86 19.78 -17.73
CA GLY A 336 -19.89 20.12 -16.30
C GLY A 336 -20.16 21.57 -16.04
N LYS A 337 -19.74 22.02 -14.86
CA LYS A 337 -19.99 23.35 -14.33
C LYS A 337 -18.72 24.07 -13.99
N GLU A 338 -18.74 25.37 -14.22
CA GLU A 338 -17.60 26.24 -13.97
C GLU A 338 -18.06 27.60 -13.48
N HIS A 339 -17.14 28.33 -12.88
CA HIS A 339 -17.31 29.75 -12.65
C HIS A 339 -16.97 30.54 -13.93
N PRO A 340 -17.82 31.46 -14.41
CA PRO A 340 -17.56 32.27 -15.60
C PRO A 340 -16.20 33.00 -15.60
N ALA A 341 -15.69 33.41 -14.42
CA ALA A 341 -14.38 34.07 -14.31
C ALA A 341 -13.18 33.11 -14.44
N LEU A 342 -13.38 31.82 -14.22
CA LEU A 342 -12.40 30.74 -14.40
C LEU A 342 -12.55 30.05 -15.77
N SER A 343 -13.64 30.33 -16.49
CA SER A 343 -13.92 29.74 -17.80
C SER A 343 -12.75 29.94 -18.78
N GLY A 344 -12.22 28.82 -19.28
CA GLY A 344 -11.06 28.78 -20.16
C GLY A 344 -9.74 29.26 -19.55
N LYS A 345 -9.66 29.45 -18.22
CA LYS A 345 -8.44 29.85 -17.50
C LYS A 345 -7.94 28.71 -16.62
N GLU A 346 -6.66 28.40 -16.73
CA GLU A 346 -6.09 27.20 -16.10
C GLU A 346 -5.20 27.52 -14.87
N GLU A 347 -4.71 28.75 -14.73
CA GLU A 347 -3.57 29.05 -13.83
C GLU A 347 -3.90 29.95 -12.63
N ILE A 348 -5.00 30.71 -12.63
CA ILE A 348 -5.26 31.72 -11.60
C ILE A 348 -6.69 31.63 -11.06
N ILE A 349 -6.83 31.19 -9.81
CA ILE A 349 -8.04 31.37 -9.02
C ILE A 349 -8.12 32.86 -8.66
N THR A 350 -8.85 33.66 -9.46
CA THR A 350 -9.14 35.07 -9.12
C THR A 350 -10.55 35.23 -8.53
N GLN A 351 -10.70 36.24 -7.67
CA GLN A 351 -11.91 36.69 -6.94
C GLN A 351 -13.04 35.66 -6.77
N ILE A 352 -13.11 35.15 -5.54
CA ILE A 352 -14.01 34.08 -5.11
C ILE A 352 -15.46 34.58 -5.07
N PRO A 353 -16.40 33.93 -5.77
CA PRO A 353 -17.82 34.19 -5.58
C PRO A 353 -18.25 33.82 -4.16
N HIS A 354 -19.02 34.71 -3.52
CA HIS A 354 -19.77 34.31 -2.33
C HIS A 354 -20.72 33.17 -2.70
N LEU A 355 -20.95 32.21 -1.78
CA LEU A 355 -21.85 31.05 -1.97
C LEU A 355 -23.28 31.40 -2.46
N ASN A 356 -23.66 32.68 -2.43
CA ASN A 356 -24.99 33.17 -2.80
C ASN A 356 -25.02 33.89 -4.16
N ASN A 357 -23.90 33.95 -4.90
CA ASN A 357 -23.84 34.65 -6.18
C ASN A 357 -24.47 33.81 -7.31
N GLN A 358 -25.50 34.34 -7.97
CA GLN A 358 -26.28 33.64 -9.01
C GLN A 358 -25.58 33.59 -10.37
N ASP A 359 -24.71 34.58 -10.67
CA ASP A 359 -23.90 34.61 -11.90
C ASP A 359 -22.63 33.75 -11.78
N ALA A 360 -22.51 32.97 -10.70
CA ALA A 360 -21.29 32.23 -10.36
C ALA A 360 -21.14 30.90 -11.10
N ILE A 361 -22.13 30.45 -11.89
CA ILE A 361 -22.04 29.14 -12.55
C ILE A 361 -22.53 29.21 -14.00
N SER A 362 -21.72 28.71 -14.93
CA SER A 362 -22.10 28.36 -16.29
C SER A 362 -21.78 26.88 -16.57
N ASN A 363 -22.44 26.31 -17.57
CA ASN A 363 -22.08 24.99 -18.06
C ASN A 363 -20.91 25.09 -19.04
N TYR A 364 -20.09 24.05 -19.10
CA TYR A 364 -19.04 23.90 -20.10
C TYR A 364 -19.12 22.53 -20.79
N THR A 365 -18.44 22.43 -21.93
CA THR A 365 -18.09 21.15 -22.56
C THR A 365 -16.61 21.17 -22.94
N GLU A 366 -15.84 20.19 -22.48
CA GLU A 366 -14.45 19.98 -22.88
C GLU A 366 -14.33 18.80 -23.84
N TYR A 367 -13.44 18.94 -24.81
CA TYR A 367 -13.05 17.87 -25.74
C TYR A 367 -11.54 17.64 -25.69
N TYR A 368 -11.13 16.39 -25.71
CA TYR A 368 -9.73 15.98 -25.63
C TYR A 368 -9.36 15.13 -26.85
N ASP A 369 -8.36 15.56 -27.61
CA ASP A 369 -7.83 14.82 -28.76
C ASP A 369 -6.51 14.14 -28.36
N PHE A 370 -6.36 12.86 -28.64
CA PHE A 370 -5.14 12.08 -28.38
C PHE A 370 -4.44 11.63 -29.66
N ASP A 371 -3.13 11.46 -29.61
CA ASP A 371 -2.38 10.70 -30.62
C ASP A 371 -2.45 9.17 -30.36
N TYR A 372 -1.73 8.40 -31.18
CA TYR A 372 -1.65 6.93 -31.05
C TYR A 372 -0.76 6.45 -29.89
N GLY A 373 0.04 7.33 -29.28
CA GLY A 373 0.81 7.09 -28.06
C GLY A 373 0.08 7.56 -26.80
N SER A 374 -1.19 7.96 -26.92
CA SER A 374 -2.01 8.52 -25.84
C SER A 374 -1.52 9.85 -25.27
N ASN A 375 -0.73 10.62 -26.02
CA ASN A 375 -0.47 12.01 -25.66
C ASN A 375 -1.68 12.88 -26.00
N ILE A 376 -2.05 13.79 -25.10
CA ILE A 376 -3.05 14.83 -25.37
C ILE A 376 -2.44 15.82 -26.36
N THR A 377 -3.08 15.96 -27.51
CA THR A 377 -2.65 16.86 -28.60
C THR A 377 -3.44 18.16 -28.63
N LYS A 378 -4.69 18.12 -28.15
CA LYS A 378 -5.59 19.27 -28.19
C LYS A 378 -6.64 19.21 -27.09
N ILE A 379 -6.91 20.35 -26.47
CA ILE A 379 -8.01 20.58 -25.55
C ILE A 379 -8.88 21.69 -26.12
N ARG A 380 -10.19 21.48 -26.17
CA ARG A 380 -11.16 22.50 -26.58
C ARG A 380 -12.16 22.67 -25.47
N HIS A 381 -12.14 23.84 -24.85
CA HIS A 381 -13.05 24.20 -23.78
C HIS A 381 -14.13 25.12 -24.33
N ASN A 382 -15.39 24.68 -24.25
CA ASN A 382 -16.57 25.42 -24.69
C ASN A 382 -17.43 25.77 -23.47
N GLY A 383 -17.05 26.82 -22.76
CA GLY A 383 -17.78 27.37 -21.62
C GLY A 383 -18.27 28.79 -21.89
N LYS A 384 -18.36 29.62 -20.84
CA LYS A 384 -18.66 31.05 -20.99
C LYS A 384 -17.64 31.74 -21.91
N ASN A 385 -16.36 31.41 -21.74
CA ASN A 385 -15.28 31.81 -22.62
C ASN A 385 -14.72 30.54 -23.27
N SER A 386 -14.77 30.47 -24.59
CA SER A 386 -14.18 29.33 -25.29
C SER A 386 -12.67 29.49 -25.40
N SER A 387 -11.93 28.40 -25.18
CA SER A 387 -10.48 28.35 -25.38
C SER A 387 -10.07 27.07 -26.09
N THR A 388 -8.90 27.10 -26.71
CA THR A 388 -8.30 25.92 -27.34
C THR A 388 -6.82 25.93 -27.06
N LYS A 389 -6.32 24.80 -26.57
CA LYS A 389 -4.92 24.55 -26.29
C LYS A 389 -4.43 23.42 -27.17
N GLU A 390 -3.31 23.63 -27.83
CA GLU A 390 -2.65 22.61 -28.65
C GLU A 390 -1.29 22.29 -28.05
N PHE A 391 -0.85 21.04 -28.24
CA PHE A 391 0.42 20.57 -27.72
C PHE A 391 1.30 20.07 -28.86
N TYR A 392 2.57 20.47 -28.85
CA TYR A 392 3.59 19.84 -29.64
C TYR A 392 4.08 18.60 -28.90
N ILE A 393 3.98 17.44 -29.54
CA ILE A 393 4.48 16.15 -29.04
C ILE A 393 5.78 15.85 -29.76
N SER A 394 6.83 15.51 -29.01
CA SER A 394 8.12 15.15 -29.60
C SER A 394 7.99 13.98 -30.58
N ASN A 395 8.69 14.04 -31.71
CA ASN A 395 8.80 12.92 -32.63
C ASN A 395 9.81 11.85 -32.15
N LYS A 396 10.48 12.06 -31.01
CA LYS A 396 11.47 11.12 -30.43
C LYS A 396 11.06 10.56 -29.08
N SER A 397 10.11 11.18 -28.37
CA SER A 397 9.65 10.80 -27.02
C SER A 397 8.16 11.12 -26.84
N ASN A 398 7.61 10.87 -25.66
CA ASN A 398 6.29 11.33 -25.21
C ASN A 398 6.33 12.69 -24.50
N ARG A 399 7.48 13.37 -24.49
CA ARG A 399 7.62 14.74 -24.00
C ARG A 399 6.75 15.69 -24.84
N SER A 400 6.13 16.66 -24.19
CA SER A 400 5.27 17.62 -24.87
C SER A 400 5.37 19.01 -24.27
N LEU A 401 5.06 20.02 -25.07
CA LEU A 401 4.91 21.40 -24.60
C LEU A 401 3.65 22.03 -25.20
N PRO A 402 2.97 22.92 -24.46
CA PRO A 402 1.85 23.69 -25.01
C PRO A 402 2.36 24.67 -26.09
N ILE A 403 1.58 24.81 -27.15
CA ILE A 403 1.81 25.80 -28.21
C ILE A 403 1.24 27.14 -27.75
N MET A 404 2.11 28.04 -27.29
CA MET A 404 1.74 29.37 -26.78
C MET A 404 1.84 30.43 -27.88
N ASP A 405 0.88 31.36 -27.93
CA ASP A 405 0.85 32.53 -28.83
C ASP A 405 1.07 32.21 -30.33
N LYS A 406 0.67 31.01 -30.75
CA LYS A 406 0.91 30.48 -32.11
C LYS A 406 2.40 30.44 -32.50
N ARG A 407 3.32 30.52 -31.53
CA ARG A 407 4.73 30.28 -31.76
C ARG A 407 4.92 28.80 -32.10
N PRO A 408 5.57 28.45 -33.22
CA PRO A 408 5.92 27.06 -33.49
C PRO A 408 6.83 26.53 -32.39
N VAL A 409 6.40 25.47 -31.74
CA VAL A 409 7.22 24.64 -30.84
C VAL A 409 7.81 23.51 -31.67
N ASN A 410 9.08 23.15 -31.43
CA ASN A 410 9.78 22.08 -32.15
C ASN A 410 10.66 21.25 -31.20
N GLU A 411 11.38 20.24 -31.72
CA GLU A 411 12.27 19.39 -30.92
C GLU A 411 13.32 20.18 -30.11
N ASN A 412 13.89 21.26 -30.65
CA ASN A 412 14.86 22.05 -29.89
C ASN A 412 14.20 22.76 -28.70
N ASP A 413 12.90 23.04 -28.76
CA ASP A 413 12.17 23.55 -27.60
C ASP A 413 11.94 22.43 -26.58
N ILE A 414 11.66 21.20 -27.02
CA ILE A 414 11.57 20.03 -26.13
C ILE A 414 12.91 19.82 -25.40
N ASP A 415 14.02 19.76 -26.13
CA ASP A 415 15.37 19.54 -25.59
C ASP A 415 15.80 20.65 -24.61
N LYS A 416 15.25 21.86 -24.73
CA LYS A 416 15.52 22.98 -23.81
C LYS A 416 14.66 22.99 -22.55
N ASN A 417 13.54 22.28 -22.55
CA ASN A 417 12.57 22.32 -21.46
C ASN A 417 12.46 20.99 -20.71
N TYR A 418 13.27 19.98 -21.07
CA TYR A 418 13.37 18.73 -20.36
C TYR A 418 14.85 18.37 -20.17
N ASP A 419 15.20 17.85 -19.00
CA ASP A 419 16.54 17.29 -18.79
C ASP A 419 16.70 15.91 -19.45
N GLU A 420 17.90 15.35 -19.31
CA GLU A 420 18.27 14.04 -19.85
C GLU A 420 17.46 12.91 -19.22
N SER A 421 17.04 13.04 -17.96
CA SER A 421 16.13 12.13 -17.26
C SER A 421 14.65 12.37 -17.57
N GLY A 422 14.31 13.38 -18.38
CA GLY A 422 12.93 13.66 -18.80
C GLY A 422 12.10 14.47 -17.84
N ASN A 423 12.71 15.15 -16.87
CA ASN A 423 12.02 16.06 -15.98
C ASN A 423 11.81 17.42 -16.65
N LEU A 424 10.61 18.01 -16.51
CA LEU A 424 10.31 19.34 -17.03
C LEU A 424 11.15 20.41 -16.32
N LEU A 425 11.86 21.25 -17.06
CA LEU A 425 12.74 22.30 -16.54
C LEU A 425 12.04 23.65 -16.41
N LYS A 426 10.86 23.84 -17.02
CA LYS A 426 10.16 25.13 -17.00
C LYS A 426 8.65 24.99 -16.91
N LEU A 427 8.06 25.54 -15.85
CA LEU A 427 6.62 25.61 -15.66
C LEU A 427 6.06 26.88 -16.32
N ASN A 428 4.97 26.72 -17.08
CA ASN A 428 4.24 27.81 -17.75
C ASN A 428 5.13 28.76 -18.56
N GLY A 429 6.29 28.26 -19.04
CA GLY A 429 7.28 29.02 -19.79
C GLY A 429 8.06 30.08 -19.00
N SER A 430 7.83 30.24 -17.69
CA SER A 430 8.41 31.34 -16.90
C SER A 430 9.06 30.94 -15.57
N GLN A 431 8.60 29.87 -14.91
CA GLN A 431 9.16 29.42 -13.64
C GLN A 431 10.14 28.27 -13.86
N ASP A 432 11.39 28.44 -13.43
CA ASP A 432 12.44 27.44 -13.62
C ASP A 432 12.34 26.36 -12.54
N LEU A 433 12.33 25.09 -12.96
CA LEU A 433 12.25 23.89 -12.11
C LEU A 433 13.66 23.30 -11.98
N HIS A 434 14.12 23.13 -10.75
CA HIS A 434 15.44 22.55 -10.46
C HIS A 434 15.26 21.20 -9.77
N TRP A 435 15.85 20.16 -10.33
CA TRP A 435 15.69 18.77 -9.89
C TRP A 435 16.94 18.27 -9.17
N ASN A 436 16.77 17.37 -8.20
CA ASN A 436 17.90 16.72 -7.55
C ASN A 436 18.32 15.42 -8.25
N TYR A 437 19.39 14.79 -7.74
CA TYR A 437 19.91 13.52 -8.25
C TYR A 437 18.91 12.34 -8.17
N ARG A 438 17.79 12.50 -7.44
CA ARG A 438 16.73 11.49 -7.31
C ARG A 438 15.48 11.84 -8.14
N ASP A 439 15.59 12.79 -9.07
CA ASP A 439 14.48 13.25 -9.90
C ASP A 439 13.28 13.78 -9.08
N ASN A 440 13.55 14.36 -7.91
CA ASN A 440 12.58 15.17 -7.16
C ASN A 440 12.84 16.65 -7.41
N ILE A 441 11.80 17.49 -7.43
CA ILE A 441 11.97 18.95 -7.50
C ILE A 441 12.69 19.41 -6.24
N ALA A 442 13.91 19.93 -6.37
CA ALA A 442 14.68 20.52 -5.28
C ALA A 442 14.15 21.93 -4.94
N TYR A 443 13.94 22.77 -5.96
CA TYR A 443 13.27 24.06 -5.81
C TYR A 443 12.70 24.59 -7.13
N VAL A 444 11.79 25.55 -7.03
CA VAL A 444 11.25 26.33 -8.16
C VAL A 444 11.56 27.80 -7.97
N ASP A 445 12.04 28.47 -9.01
CA ASP A 445 12.09 29.93 -9.06
C ASP A 445 10.71 30.49 -9.43
N ILE A 446 9.99 31.01 -8.44
CA ILE A 446 8.64 31.57 -8.60
C ILE A 446 8.70 32.92 -9.34
N ILE A 447 9.61 33.80 -8.91
CA ILE A 447 9.88 35.09 -9.55
C ILE A 447 11.39 35.27 -9.67
N ASN A 448 11.88 35.16 -10.91
CA ASN A 448 13.28 35.40 -11.24
C ASN A 448 13.57 36.91 -11.33
N ARG A 449 14.63 37.37 -10.65
CA ARG A 449 15.05 38.78 -10.64
C ARG A 449 16.43 38.92 -11.30
N PRO A 450 16.61 39.87 -12.24
CA PRO A 450 17.90 40.09 -12.90
C PRO A 450 19.06 40.41 -11.95
N SER A 451 18.74 41.01 -10.80
CA SER A 451 19.69 41.30 -9.72
C SER A 451 19.01 41.06 -8.38
N GLY A 452 19.71 40.39 -7.47
CA GLY A 452 19.19 40.07 -6.13
C GLY A 452 18.64 38.65 -6.02
N LYS A 453 17.96 38.37 -4.91
CA LYS A 453 17.37 37.05 -4.62
C LYS A 453 16.04 36.84 -5.35
N ASN A 454 15.86 35.65 -5.90
CA ASN A 454 14.60 35.19 -6.46
C ASN A 454 13.59 34.91 -5.34
N ASP A 455 12.30 35.00 -5.69
CA ASP A 455 11.29 34.31 -4.88
C ASP A 455 11.33 32.85 -5.31
N SER A 456 11.50 31.94 -4.35
CA SER A 456 11.67 30.52 -4.65
C SER A 456 10.94 29.66 -3.63
N GLU A 457 10.52 28.47 -4.05
CA GLU A 457 10.02 27.44 -3.15
C GLU A 457 10.91 26.20 -3.20
N TYR A 458 11.41 25.78 -2.04
CA TYR A 458 12.32 24.66 -1.86
C TYR A 458 11.57 23.46 -1.27
N TYR A 459 11.98 22.25 -1.64
CA TYR A 459 11.41 21.00 -1.14
C TYR A 459 12.51 20.06 -0.66
N VAL A 460 12.26 19.40 0.48
CA VAL A 460 13.17 18.40 1.06
C VAL A 460 12.42 17.10 1.26
N TYR A 461 13.02 16.00 0.85
CA TYR A 461 12.41 14.67 0.86
C TYR A 461 13.20 13.73 1.76
N ASP A 462 12.53 12.78 2.39
CA ASP A 462 13.22 11.68 3.07
C ASP A 462 13.83 10.69 2.06
N SER A 463 14.54 9.68 2.56
CA SER A 463 15.10 8.58 1.76
C SER A 463 14.07 7.79 0.93
N SER A 464 12.79 7.79 1.32
CA SER A 464 11.70 7.13 0.58
C SER A 464 11.10 7.99 -0.54
N GLY A 465 11.52 9.25 -0.64
CA GLY A 465 11.01 10.22 -1.61
C GLY A 465 9.76 10.97 -1.15
N GLN A 466 9.36 10.84 0.12
CA GLN A 466 8.25 11.60 0.67
C GLN A 466 8.72 12.99 1.08
N ARG A 467 7.94 14.02 0.74
CA ARG A 467 8.23 15.41 1.08
C ARG A 467 8.07 15.65 2.59
N VAL A 468 9.15 16.07 3.25
CA VAL A 468 9.21 16.33 4.70
C VAL A 468 9.26 17.83 5.02
N ARG A 469 9.76 18.66 4.08
CA ARG A 469 9.80 20.12 4.25
C ARG A 469 9.46 20.83 2.94
N LYS A 470 8.73 21.93 3.03
CA LYS A 470 8.50 22.90 1.96
C LYS A 470 8.81 24.29 2.51
N VAL A 471 9.61 25.09 1.80
CA VAL A 471 10.00 26.43 2.24
C VAL A 471 9.83 27.43 1.09
N THR A 472 8.92 28.38 1.25
CA THR A 472 8.74 29.51 0.32
C THR A 472 9.49 30.72 0.86
N GLU A 473 10.35 31.32 0.04
CA GLU A 473 11.02 32.59 0.32
C GLU A 473 10.54 33.65 -0.65
N THR A 474 10.15 34.82 -0.12
CA THR A 474 9.75 35.97 -0.94
C THR A 474 10.41 37.25 -0.46
N TYR A 475 10.82 38.09 -1.41
CA TYR A 475 11.56 39.32 -1.17
C TYR A 475 10.86 40.53 -1.79
N GLN A 476 10.67 41.59 -1.00
CA GLN A 476 10.04 42.84 -1.43
C GLN A 476 10.94 44.04 -1.14
N ASN A 477 10.65 45.18 -1.77
CA ASN A 477 11.36 46.46 -1.56
C ASN A 477 12.89 46.36 -1.69
N ASN A 478 13.38 45.72 -2.76
CA ASN A 478 14.81 45.44 -2.98
C ASN A 478 15.44 44.66 -1.80
N GLU A 479 14.81 43.55 -1.43
CA GLU A 479 15.23 42.63 -0.35
C GLU A 479 15.20 43.19 1.08
N LYS A 480 14.71 44.42 1.27
CA LYS A 480 14.56 44.99 2.63
C LYS A 480 13.56 44.21 3.47
N ASN A 481 12.50 43.69 2.82
CA ASN A 481 11.47 42.92 3.48
C ASN A 481 11.57 41.48 2.96
N SER A 482 11.77 40.52 3.85
CA SER A 482 11.78 39.10 3.51
C SER A 482 10.73 38.36 4.31
N THR A 483 9.98 37.49 3.63
CA THR A 483 9.07 36.55 4.25
C THR A 483 9.54 35.14 3.92
N ARG A 484 9.61 34.28 4.94
CA ARG A 484 9.86 32.84 4.78
C ARG A 484 8.71 32.07 5.37
N ILE A 485 8.01 31.28 4.56
CA ILE A 485 6.97 30.35 5.00
C ILE A 485 7.55 28.95 4.92
N GLU A 486 7.61 28.28 6.06
CA GLU A 486 8.09 26.92 6.17
C GLU A 486 6.93 26.02 6.57
N LYS A 487 6.78 24.89 5.87
CA LYS A 487 5.86 23.82 6.21
C LYS A 487 6.64 22.53 6.42
N ILE A 488 6.48 21.92 7.59
CA ILE A 488 7.12 20.66 7.99
C ILE A 488 6.03 19.59 8.05
N TYR A 489 6.26 18.47 7.37
CA TYR A 489 5.33 17.34 7.32
C TYR A 489 5.85 16.25 8.26
N LEU A 490 5.04 15.92 9.28
CA LEU A 490 5.36 14.99 10.36
C LEU A 490 4.21 13.96 10.46
N GLY A 491 3.80 13.45 9.30
CA GLY A 491 2.69 12.52 9.17
C GLY A 491 1.34 13.13 9.33
N ASP A 492 0.65 12.74 10.40
CA ASP A 492 -0.68 13.26 10.72
C ASP A 492 -0.62 14.70 11.28
N LEU A 493 0.58 15.26 11.41
CA LEU A 493 0.81 16.63 11.84
C LEU A 493 1.58 17.42 10.77
N GLU A 494 1.13 18.63 10.50
CA GLU A 494 1.93 19.64 9.81
C GLU A 494 2.14 20.86 10.69
N ILE A 495 3.33 21.44 10.59
CA ILE A 495 3.67 22.69 11.25
C ILE A 495 4.00 23.72 10.17
N THR A 496 3.25 24.82 10.12
CA THR A 496 3.52 25.95 9.24
C THR A 496 4.02 27.14 10.04
N ARG A 497 5.24 27.58 9.79
CA ARG A 497 5.89 28.72 10.43
C ARG A 497 6.13 29.84 9.43
N THR A 498 5.70 31.05 9.76
CA THR A 498 5.94 32.24 8.94
C THR A 498 6.90 33.17 9.65
N TYR A 499 8.03 33.45 9.02
CA TYR A 499 9.03 34.39 9.50
C TYR A 499 8.96 35.70 8.69
N GLN A 500 9.00 36.83 9.38
CA GLN A 500 9.14 38.16 8.79
C GLN A 500 10.49 38.72 9.23
N GLU A 501 11.40 39.02 8.29
CA GLU A 501 12.74 39.54 8.58
C GLU A 501 13.54 38.70 9.61
N SER A 502 13.28 37.38 9.64
CA SER A 502 13.79 36.35 10.57
C SER A 502 13.00 36.15 11.87
N ASP A 503 12.08 37.04 12.22
CA ASP A 503 11.23 36.87 13.40
C ASP A 503 10.05 35.97 13.10
N LEU A 504 9.82 34.93 13.93
CA LEU A 504 8.64 34.10 13.82
C LEU A 504 7.39 34.96 14.08
N SER A 505 6.57 35.16 13.04
CA SER A 505 5.37 36.00 13.09
C SER A 505 4.09 35.18 13.26
N LYS A 506 4.04 33.97 12.68
CA LYS A 506 2.91 33.04 12.77
C LYS A 506 3.38 31.60 12.91
N GLU A 507 2.62 30.81 13.64
CA GLU A 507 2.80 29.36 13.75
C GLU A 507 1.42 28.68 13.79
N LYS A 508 1.14 27.90 12.74
CA LYS A 508 -0.09 27.13 12.52
C LYS A 508 0.24 25.64 12.59
N TYR A 509 -0.60 24.88 13.28
CA TYR A 509 -0.59 23.43 13.29
C TYR A 509 -1.82 22.91 12.54
N THR A 510 -1.62 21.91 11.70
CA THR A 510 -2.67 21.21 10.96
C THR A 510 -2.63 19.74 11.32
N LEU A 511 -3.64 19.26 12.04
CA LEU A 511 -3.80 17.84 12.35
C LEU A 511 -4.66 17.19 11.27
N HIS A 512 -4.13 16.14 10.67
CA HIS A 512 -4.84 15.30 9.72
C HIS A 512 -5.59 14.22 10.47
N VAL A 513 -6.89 14.15 10.21
CA VAL A 513 -7.72 13.05 10.69
C VAL A 513 -8.11 12.24 9.47
N ALA A 514 -7.47 11.08 9.32
CA ALA A 514 -7.75 10.12 8.27
C ALA A 514 -8.38 8.85 8.82
N ASP A 515 -9.21 8.22 8.01
CA ASP A 515 -9.77 6.91 8.26
C ASP A 515 -9.01 5.80 7.53
N ASP A 516 -9.59 4.60 7.43
CA ASP A 516 -8.95 3.51 6.67
C ASP A 516 -8.84 3.81 5.17
N LYS A 517 -9.53 4.84 4.66
CA LYS A 517 -9.55 5.19 3.23
C LYS A 517 -8.94 6.52 2.83
N SER A 518 -9.33 7.59 3.49
CA SER A 518 -8.90 8.92 3.12
C SER A 518 -8.97 9.87 4.30
N ARG A 519 -8.55 11.11 4.06
CA ARG A 519 -8.68 12.17 5.03
C ARG A 519 -10.15 12.55 5.20
N VAL A 520 -10.64 12.48 6.43
CA VAL A 520 -12.02 12.83 6.80
C VAL A 520 -12.13 14.23 7.36
N ALA A 521 -11.06 14.75 7.97
CA ALA A 521 -11.03 16.13 8.45
C ALA A 521 -9.61 16.67 8.60
N LEU A 522 -9.50 18.00 8.60
CA LEU A 522 -8.34 18.74 9.09
C LEU A 522 -8.72 19.51 10.35
N HIS A 523 -7.80 19.63 11.30
CA HIS A 523 -7.97 20.48 12.47
C HIS A 523 -6.85 21.50 12.57
N HIS A 524 -7.18 22.77 12.37
CA HIS A 524 -6.23 23.88 12.39
C HIS A 524 -6.25 24.57 13.75
N TYR A 525 -5.08 24.95 14.25
CA TYR A 525 -4.94 25.88 15.37
C TYR A 525 -3.62 26.66 15.28
N TYR A 526 -3.59 27.84 15.89
CA TYR A 526 -2.41 28.70 15.91
C TYR A 526 -1.88 28.82 17.33
N THR A 527 -0.57 28.69 17.50
CA THR A 527 0.14 29.01 18.75
C THR A 527 0.71 30.43 18.71
N LYS A 528 0.92 30.97 17.51
CA LYS A 528 1.38 32.35 17.28
C LYS A 528 0.69 32.96 16.07
N GLY A 529 0.30 34.23 16.18
CA GLY A 529 -0.41 34.98 15.15
C GLY A 529 -1.19 36.14 15.76
N SER A 530 -2.13 36.70 15.01
CA SER A 530 -3.07 37.69 15.53
C SER A 530 -3.95 37.10 16.64
N SER A 531 -4.54 37.96 17.49
CA SER A 531 -5.46 37.52 18.55
C SER A 531 -6.70 36.80 18.03
N GLU A 532 -7.07 37.00 16.78
CA GLU A 532 -8.15 36.24 16.14
C GLU A 532 -7.67 34.84 15.73
N GLU A 533 -6.47 34.74 15.13
CA GLU A 533 -5.88 33.46 14.72
C GLU A 533 -5.65 32.52 15.91
N THR A 534 -5.07 33.02 17.01
CA THR A 534 -4.75 32.19 18.19
C THR A 534 -5.97 31.78 19.01
N ARG A 535 -7.10 32.50 18.89
CA ARG A 535 -8.38 32.10 19.47
C ARG A 535 -9.17 31.14 18.59
N ASN A 536 -8.90 31.14 17.28
CA ASN A 536 -9.62 30.32 16.32
C ASN A 536 -8.93 28.98 16.11
N SER A 537 -9.47 27.96 16.77
CA SER A 537 -9.25 26.56 16.41
C SER A 537 -10.42 26.07 15.57
N GLN A 538 -10.15 25.40 14.45
CA GLN A 538 -11.18 25.09 13.47
C GLN A 538 -11.00 23.69 12.88
N SER A 539 -12.08 22.91 12.92
CA SER A 539 -12.16 21.62 12.23
C SER A 539 -12.82 21.81 10.87
N ARG A 540 -12.29 21.13 9.86
CA ARG A 540 -12.73 21.16 8.47
C ARG A 540 -13.02 19.73 8.03
N TYR A 541 -14.25 19.27 8.19
CA TYR A 541 -14.67 17.95 7.73
C TYR A 541 -14.77 17.95 6.21
N GLN A 542 -14.17 16.96 5.56
CA GLN A 542 -14.08 16.88 4.11
C GLN A 542 -15.11 15.89 3.58
N LEU A 543 -15.95 16.35 2.64
CA LEU A 543 -16.85 15.49 1.87
C LEU A 543 -16.31 15.40 0.44
N SER A 544 -15.77 14.23 0.11
CA SER A 544 -15.17 13.96 -1.20
C SER A 544 -16.18 13.36 -2.18
N ASN A 545 -15.82 13.34 -3.47
CA ASN A 545 -16.50 12.50 -4.48
C ASN A 545 -15.85 11.10 -4.56
N HIS A 546 -16.20 10.29 -5.58
CA HIS A 546 -15.68 8.93 -5.78
C HIS A 546 -14.17 8.85 -6.06
N LEU A 547 -13.53 9.96 -6.46
CA LEU A 547 -12.08 10.05 -6.69
C LEU A 547 -11.32 10.52 -5.43
N ASP A 548 -12.03 10.73 -4.32
CA ASP A 548 -11.53 11.42 -3.13
C ASP A 548 -11.20 12.92 -3.36
N SER A 549 -11.72 13.52 -4.44
CA SER A 549 -11.64 14.96 -4.64
C SER A 549 -12.57 15.68 -3.67
N VAL A 550 -12.03 16.58 -2.85
CA VAL A 550 -12.74 17.26 -1.75
C VAL A 550 -13.72 18.30 -2.30
N ALA A 551 -14.99 17.93 -2.46
CA ALA A 551 -16.02 18.82 -2.99
C ALA A 551 -16.46 19.87 -1.95
N LEU A 552 -16.66 19.48 -0.69
CA LEU A 552 -17.12 20.36 0.39
C LEU A 552 -16.23 20.27 1.63
N GLU A 553 -16.01 21.41 2.29
CA GLU A 553 -15.53 21.45 3.67
C GLU A 553 -16.60 22.00 4.61
N LEU A 554 -16.78 21.34 5.75
CA LEU A 554 -17.77 21.71 6.76
C LEU A 554 -17.10 22.01 8.11
N ASN A 555 -17.66 22.95 8.87
CA ASN A 555 -17.22 23.21 10.25
C ASN A 555 -17.82 22.19 11.25
N ASP A 556 -17.52 22.36 12.53
CA ASP A 556 -18.05 21.53 13.64
C ASP A 556 -19.58 21.59 13.77
N ASN A 557 -20.22 22.67 13.29
CA ASN A 557 -21.68 22.79 13.24
C ASN A 557 -22.29 22.20 11.95
N ALA A 558 -21.46 21.61 11.07
CA ALA A 558 -21.80 21.14 9.73
C ALA A 558 -22.34 22.23 8.79
N GLU A 559 -21.87 23.46 8.98
CA GLU A 559 -22.09 24.53 8.02
C GLU A 559 -21.01 24.46 6.93
N ILE A 560 -21.41 24.73 5.69
CA ILE A 560 -20.50 24.78 4.55
C ILE A 560 -19.51 25.92 4.74
N MET A 561 -18.23 25.60 4.64
CA MET A 561 -17.12 26.55 4.66
C MET A 561 -16.64 26.83 3.25
N THR A 562 -16.32 25.77 2.50
CA THR A 562 -15.87 25.86 1.12
C THR A 562 -16.60 24.83 0.26
N TYR A 563 -16.72 25.16 -1.01
CA TYR A 563 -17.19 24.28 -2.06
C TYR A 563 -16.26 24.41 -3.27
N GLU A 564 -15.86 23.30 -3.89
CA GLU A 564 -15.02 23.27 -5.08
C GLU A 564 -15.50 22.20 -6.06
N GLU A 565 -15.49 22.55 -7.34
CA GLU A 565 -15.76 21.66 -8.46
C GLU A 565 -14.50 21.60 -9.34
N TYR A 566 -14.24 20.43 -9.91
CA TYR A 566 -13.03 20.18 -10.69
C TYR A 566 -13.39 19.92 -12.16
N LEU A 567 -12.55 20.41 -13.08
CA LEU A 567 -12.46 19.86 -14.43
C LEU A 567 -12.02 18.39 -14.34
N PRO A 568 -12.31 17.54 -15.35
CA PRO A 568 -12.01 16.12 -15.29
C PRO A 568 -10.56 15.80 -14.93
N PHE A 569 -9.62 16.60 -15.43
CA PHE A 569 -8.18 16.44 -15.18
C PHE A 569 -7.67 17.24 -13.95
N GLY A 570 -8.55 17.66 -13.05
CA GLY A 570 -8.17 18.21 -11.73
C GLY A 570 -7.92 19.72 -11.67
N GLY A 571 -8.09 20.45 -12.77
CA GLY A 571 -8.16 21.91 -12.75
C GLY A 571 -9.38 22.38 -11.94
N THR A 572 -9.30 23.50 -11.23
CA THR A 572 -10.46 24.04 -10.49
C THR A 572 -11.44 24.68 -11.47
N ALA A 573 -12.63 24.09 -11.63
CA ALA A 573 -13.69 24.65 -12.48
C ALA A 573 -14.47 25.74 -11.74
N LEU A 574 -14.71 25.56 -10.44
CA LEU A 574 -15.41 26.48 -9.56
C LEU A 574 -14.87 26.34 -8.14
N ILE A 575 -14.70 27.45 -7.43
CA ILE A 575 -14.42 27.44 -5.99
C ILE A 575 -15.16 28.58 -5.32
N ALA A 576 -15.79 28.30 -4.19
CA ALA A 576 -16.56 29.24 -3.40
C ALA A 576 -16.35 29.00 -1.91
N GLY A 577 -16.52 30.05 -1.10
CA GLY A 577 -16.49 29.94 0.36
C GLY A 577 -17.15 31.14 1.02
N LYS A 578 -17.35 31.11 2.35
CA LYS A 578 -17.96 32.26 3.06
C LYS A 578 -17.00 33.45 3.13
N THR A 579 -15.69 33.18 3.20
CA THR A 579 -14.65 34.21 3.22
C THR A 579 -13.48 33.83 2.33
N THR A 580 -12.72 34.83 1.86
CA THR A 580 -11.45 34.61 1.16
C THR A 580 -10.50 33.74 1.96
N ARG A 581 -10.43 33.97 3.28
CA ARG A 581 -9.58 33.22 4.20
C ARG A 581 -9.89 31.72 4.18
N GLU A 582 -11.17 31.35 4.24
CA GLU A 582 -11.57 29.93 4.24
C GLU A 582 -11.14 29.21 2.95
N VAL A 583 -11.22 29.89 1.81
CA VAL A 583 -10.79 29.34 0.53
C VAL A 583 -9.28 29.25 0.42
N THR A 584 -8.54 30.26 0.89
CA THR A 584 -7.07 30.24 0.85
C THR A 584 -6.46 29.19 1.76
N GLU A 585 -7.15 28.79 2.84
CA GLU A 585 -6.71 27.73 3.75
C GLU A 585 -7.03 26.31 3.23
N LYS A 586 -7.73 26.17 2.09
CA LYS A 586 -7.99 24.87 1.46
C LYS A 586 -6.78 24.44 0.62
N GLU A 587 -5.94 23.59 1.21
CA GLU A 587 -4.69 23.11 0.59
C GLU A 587 -4.89 21.75 -0.12
N TYR A 588 -5.78 20.91 0.41
CA TYR A 588 -6.04 19.56 -0.09
C TYR A 588 -7.33 19.49 -0.90
N ARG A 589 -7.23 19.03 -2.16
CA ARG A 589 -8.25 19.30 -3.19
C ARG A 589 -8.55 18.07 -4.05
N TYR A 590 -8.13 18.07 -5.32
CA TYR A 590 -8.35 16.99 -6.28
C TYR A 590 -7.62 15.70 -5.85
N SER A 591 -8.33 14.57 -5.90
CA SER A 591 -7.85 13.24 -5.46
C SER A 591 -7.24 13.22 -4.05
N GLY A 592 -7.73 14.08 -3.16
CA GLY A 592 -7.22 14.24 -1.81
C GLY A 592 -5.81 14.82 -1.70
N LYS A 593 -5.20 15.27 -2.82
CA LYS A 593 -3.80 15.72 -2.88
C LYS A 593 -3.64 17.20 -2.55
N GLU A 594 -2.47 17.55 -2.01
CA GLU A 594 -2.08 18.94 -1.76
C GLU A 594 -1.81 19.63 -3.10
N ARG A 595 -2.42 20.80 -3.31
CA ARG A 595 -2.08 21.70 -4.41
C ARG A 595 -1.15 22.79 -3.87
N ASP A 596 0.07 22.86 -4.39
CA ASP A 596 1.01 23.90 -4.01
C ASP A 596 0.55 25.25 -4.57
N ASN A 597 0.39 26.25 -3.69
CA ASN A 597 -0.16 27.55 -4.07
C ASN A 597 0.78 28.39 -4.97
N SER A 598 2.08 28.18 -4.82
CA SER A 598 3.20 28.84 -5.54
C SER A 598 3.31 28.43 -7.01
N THR A 599 3.12 27.13 -7.28
CA THR A 599 3.33 26.51 -8.60
C THR A 599 2.03 26.04 -9.25
N GLY A 600 1.00 25.78 -8.44
CA GLY A 600 -0.26 25.17 -8.87
C GLY A 600 -0.21 23.65 -9.03
N LEU A 601 0.96 23.03 -8.88
CA LEU A 601 1.15 21.58 -9.02
C LEU A 601 0.45 20.82 -7.90
N TYR A 602 -0.01 19.62 -8.21
CA TYR A 602 -0.43 18.66 -7.20
C TYR A 602 0.73 17.73 -6.84
N TYR A 603 1.00 17.59 -5.53
CA TYR A 603 1.98 16.64 -5.02
C TYR A 603 1.33 15.28 -4.77
N TYR A 604 1.80 14.24 -5.46
CA TYR A 604 1.26 12.87 -5.35
C TYR A 604 2.16 11.90 -4.57
N GLY A 605 3.32 12.35 -4.09
CA GLY A 605 4.34 11.48 -3.50
C GLY A 605 5.55 11.39 -4.42
N ALA A 606 5.53 10.45 -5.35
CA ALA A 606 6.64 10.19 -6.27
C ALA A 606 6.75 11.21 -7.43
N ARG A 607 5.66 11.90 -7.76
CA ARG A 607 5.58 12.82 -8.90
C ARG A 607 4.75 14.06 -8.59
N TYR A 608 4.97 15.09 -9.40
CA TYR A 608 4.15 16.29 -9.43
C TYR A 608 3.26 16.28 -10.69
N TYR A 609 1.98 16.60 -10.49
CA TYR A 609 0.99 16.63 -11.56
C TYR A 609 0.61 18.07 -11.90
N ALA A 610 0.64 18.40 -13.19
CA ALA A 610 0.22 19.70 -13.71
C ALA A 610 -1.19 19.59 -14.33
N PRO A 611 -2.26 19.96 -13.60
CA PRO A 611 -3.64 19.78 -14.07
C PRO A 611 -3.98 20.57 -15.34
N TRP A 612 -3.22 21.60 -15.68
CA TRP A 612 -3.37 22.39 -16.92
C TRP A 612 -2.56 21.82 -18.10
N LEU A 613 -1.60 20.95 -17.85
CA LEU A 613 -0.93 20.17 -18.90
C LEU A 613 -1.60 18.80 -19.08
N LEU A 614 -2.44 18.39 -18.13
CA LEU A 614 -3.16 17.12 -18.11
C LEU A 614 -2.20 15.92 -18.11
N ARG A 615 -1.03 16.10 -17.48
CA ARG A 615 0.05 15.10 -17.40
C ARG A 615 0.96 15.31 -16.20
N TRP A 616 1.72 14.27 -15.89
CA TRP A 616 2.88 14.35 -15.01
C TRP A 616 3.96 15.24 -15.62
N ILE A 617 4.73 15.93 -14.78
CA ILE A 617 5.84 16.79 -15.24
C ILE A 617 7.20 16.07 -15.24
N ASN A 618 7.23 14.85 -14.72
CA ASN A 618 8.38 13.95 -14.76
C ASN A 618 7.92 12.52 -15.10
N PRO A 619 8.79 11.67 -15.68
CA PRO A 619 8.44 10.32 -16.09
C PRO A 619 8.08 9.45 -14.88
N ASP A 620 7.30 8.40 -15.10
CA ASP A 620 7.01 7.40 -14.08
C ASP A 620 8.27 6.70 -13.56
N PRO A 621 8.62 6.83 -12.27
CA PRO A 621 9.78 6.15 -11.70
C PRO A 621 9.59 4.62 -11.65
N ALA A 622 8.36 4.12 -11.75
CA ALA A 622 8.08 2.69 -11.86
C ALA A 622 8.27 2.15 -13.29
N GLY A 623 8.53 3.01 -14.27
CA GLY A 623 8.70 2.63 -15.68
C GLY A 623 7.38 2.25 -16.33
N THR A 624 7.33 1.11 -17.02
CA THR A 624 6.22 0.72 -17.90
C THR A 624 5.01 0.10 -17.20
N VAL A 625 4.89 0.20 -15.86
CA VAL A 625 3.80 -0.39 -15.08
C VAL A 625 2.42 0.04 -15.61
N ASP A 626 2.29 1.30 -16.02
CA ASP A 626 1.05 1.88 -16.55
C ASP A 626 1.09 2.07 -18.09
N GLY A 627 2.01 1.36 -18.75
CA GLY A 627 2.22 1.40 -20.20
C GLY A 627 3.42 2.25 -20.65
N PRO A 628 3.65 2.37 -21.97
CA PRO A 628 4.87 2.93 -22.53
C PRO A 628 4.93 4.47 -22.56
N ASN A 629 3.86 5.16 -22.17
CA ASN A 629 3.83 6.62 -22.05
C ASN A 629 4.01 7.03 -20.59
N LEU A 630 5.24 7.42 -20.23
CA LEU A 630 5.61 7.69 -18.84
C LEU A 630 5.02 8.99 -18.25
N TYR A 631 4.34 9.81 -19.07
CA TYR A 631 3.72 11.07 -18.63
C TYR A 631 2.19 10.99 -18.57
N LEU A 632 1.58 9.89 -19.03
CA LEU A 632 0.13 9.76 -19.13
C LEU A 632 -0.51 9.74 -17.73
N PHE A 633 -1.41 10.70 -17.49
CA PHE A 633 -2.16 10.73 -16.24
C PHE A 633 -3.30 9.71 -16.29
N VAL A 634 -3.26 8.72 -15.39
CA VAL A 634 -4.32 7.73 -15.12
C VAL A 634 -4.96 7.11 -16.38
N GLY A 635 -4.12 6.72 -17.34
CA GLY A 635 -4.55 6.10 -18.61
C GLY A 635 -5.35 7.02 -19.53
N GLY A 636 -5.36 8.34 -19.29
CA GLY A 636 -6.22 9.28 -20.02
C GLY A 636 -7.69 9.20 -19.61
N ASN A 637 -8.00 8.57 -18.47
CA ASN A 637 -9.36 8.38 -17.95
C ASN A 637 -9.48 8.89 -16.50
N PRO A 638 -9.41 10.20 -16.27
CA PRO A 638 -9.34 10.76 -14.92
C PRO A 638 -10.65 10.72 -14.14
N ILE A 639 -11.77 10.42 -14.81
CA ILE A 639 -13.06 10.21 -14.16
C ILE A 639 -13.13 8.85 -13.46
N ASN A 640 -12.37 7.86 -13.95
CA ASN A 640 -12.41 6.50 -13.43
C ASN A 640 -11.10 6.06 -12.79
N GLY A 641 -9.97 6.73 -13.08
CA GLY A 641 -8.65 6.38 -12.57
C GLY A 641 -8.19 7.26 -11.40
N VAL A 642 -7.53 6.64 -10.42
CA VAL A 642 -6.90 7.31 -9.27
C VAL A 642 -5.45 6.85 -9.17
N ASP A 643 -4.51 7.79 -9.05
CA ASP A 643 -3.13 7.48 -8.66
C ASP A 643 -2.93 7.86 -7.18
N VAL A 644 -2.57 6.89 -6.35
CA VAL A 644 -2.42 7.09 -4.90
C VAL A 644 -1.05 7.64 -4.55
N GLY A 645 0.00 7.32 -5.31
CA GLY A 645 1.40 7.58 -4.94
C GLY A 645 2.25 8.25 -6.02
N GLY A 646 1.67 8.52 -7.18
CA GLY A 646 2.39 8.99 -8.37
C GLY A 646 3.21 7.90 -9.06
N MET A 647 2.86 6.61 -8.93
CA MET A 647 3.64 5.49 -9.51
C MET A 647 2.79 4.43 -10.22
N THR A 648 1.48 4.37 -9.92
CA THR A 648 0.56 3.48 -10.61
C THR A 648 -0.87 3.97 -10.40
N PHE A 649 -1.67 3.95 -11.47
CA PHE A 649 -3.10 4.23 -11.34
C PHE A 649 -3.91 2.96 -11.11
N MET A 650 -4.92 3.08 -10.27
CA MET A 650 -5.94 2.05 -10.06
C MET A 650 -7.29 2.56 -10.57
N SER A 651 -8.16 1.65 -10.99
CA SER A 651 -9.57 1.99 -11.18
C SER A 651 -10.20 2.39 -9.84
N SER A 652 -10.95 3.49 -9.82
CA SER A 652 -11.74 3.97 -8.66
C SER A 652 -12.71 2.90 -8.13
N ASN A 653 -13.20 1.99 -8.98
CA ASN A 653 -14.01 0.85 -8.55
C ASN A 653 -13.20 -0.18 -7.75
N MET A 654 -11.89 -0.34 -8.05
CA MET A 654 -10.95 -1.19 -7.31
C MET A 654 -10.42 -0.54 -6.02
N MET A 655 -10.55 0.78 -5.87
CA MET A 655 -10.24 1.46 -4.60
C MET A 655 -11.03 0.82 -3.44
N THR A 656 -12.27 0.38 -3.67
CA THR A 656 -13.05 -0.26 -2.59
C THR A 656 -12.51 -1.61 -2.10
N GLU A 657 -11.67 -2.31 -2.89
CA GLU A 657 -11.07 -3.60 -2.50
C GLU A 657 -9.61 -3.47 -2.01
N VAL A 658 -8.87 -2.46 -2.47
CA VAL A 658 -7.44 -2.26 -2.09
C VAL A 658 -7.30 -1.37 -0.86
N ILE A 659 -8.29 -0.54 -0.54
CA ILE A 659 -8.26 0.31 0.64
C ILE A 659 -8.67 -0.45 1.93
N LEU A 660 -7.97 -1.56 2.19
CA LEU A 660 -7.78 -2.19 3.50
C LEU A 660 -6.31 -2.06 3.96
N ALA A 661 -5.51 -1.26 3.26
CA ALA A 661 -4.21 -0.77 3.72
C ALA A 661 -4.36 0.71 4.08
N PRO A 662 -4.72 1.03 5.34
CA PRO A 662 -4.85 2.41 5.77
C PRO A 662 -3.54 3.16 5.61
N TYR A 663 -3.69 4.46 5.37
CA TYR A 663 -2.86 5.51 5.94
C TYR A 663 -2.32 5.10 7.31
N THR A 664 -1.12 4.54 7.29
CA THR A 664 -0.20 4.47 8.39
C THR A 664 1.13 4.83 7.76
N GLU A 665 1.85 5.76 8.37
CA GLU A 665 3.29 5.97 8.16
C GLU A 665 4.08 4.74 8.65
N THR A 666 3.67 3.58 8.17
CA THR A 666 4.26 2.29 8.43
C THR A 666 3.87 1.44 7.22
N ILE A 667 4.38 1.82 6.04
CA ILE A 667 4.76 0.79 5.08
C ILE A 667 5.94 0.05 5.73
N VAL A 668 5.59 -0.85 6.65
CA VAL A 668 6.29 -2.12 6.75
C VAL A 668 6.27 -2.66 5.34
N LYS A 669 7.47 -2.71 4.74
CA LYS A 669 7.83 -3.69 3.73
C LYS A 669 6.95 -4.94 3.85
N LYS A 670 5.98 -5.12 2.95
CA LYS A 670 5.42 -6.43 2.67
C LYS A 670 5.99 -6.90 1.35
N ASP A 671 7.11 -7.60 1.48
CA ASP A 671 7.59 -8.71 0.65
C ASP A 671 7.51 -8.57 -0.87
N PHE A 672 7.82 -7.39 -1.38
CA PHE A 672 8.41 -7.28 -2.71
C PHE A 672 9.81 -6.74 -2.55
N PHE A 673 10.79 -7.53 -2.99
CA PHE A 673 12.15 -7.07 -3.17
C PHE A 673 12.56 -7.35 -4.61
N ARG A 674 13.23 -6.37 -5.20
CA ARG A 674 13.77 -6.47 -6.55
C ARG A 674 15.19 -7.06 -6.45
N ASN A 675 15.48 -8.04 -7.28
CA ASN A 675 16.83 -8.55 -7.48
C ASN A 675 17.03 -8.73 -8.99
N GLY A 676 17.70 -7.76 -9.63
CA GLY A 676 17.79 -7.67 -11.10
C GLY A 676 16.44 -7.29 -11.75
N ASP A 677 16.03 -8.03 -12.80
CA ASP A 677 14.76 -7.84 -13.54
C ASP A 677 13.55 -8.50 -12.90
N LYS A 678 13.77 -9.18 -11.78
CA LYS A 678 12.78 -10.08 -11.21
C LYS A 678 12.11 -9.38 -10.06
N PHE A 679 10.80 -9.27 -10.17
CA PHE A 679 9.93 -8.95 -9.05
C PHE A 679 9.58 -10.24 -8.34
N TYR A 680 9.89 -10.29 -7.05
CA TYR A 680 9.48 -11.38 -6.18
C TYR A 680 8.25 -10.91 -5.42
N GLY A 681 7.12 -11.57 -5.66
CA GLY A 681 5.88 -11.36 -4.92
C GLY A 681 5.40 -12.65 -4.28
N ILE A 682 4.76 -12.51 -3.12
CA ILE A 682 4.03 -13.62 -2.48
C ILE A 682 2.54 -13.43 -2.81
N TYR A 683 1.96 -14.36 -3.58
CA TYR A 683 0.52 -14.37 -3.90
C TYR A 683 -0.13 -15.71 -3.53
N ASP A 684 -1.36 -15.67 -3.02
CA ASP A 684 -2.17 -16.80 -2.57
C ASP A 684 -3.40 -16.95 -3.50
N VAL A 685 -3.44 -17.99 -4.34
CA VAL A 685 -4.54 -18.24 -5.30
C VAL A 685 -5.46 -19.32 -4.73
N ARG A 686 -6.70 -18.98 -4.34
CA ARG A 686 -7.72 -20.00 -4.01
C ARG A 686 -8.65 -20.28 -5.17
N LYS A 687 -8.52 -21.47 -5.77
CA LYS A 687 -9.63 -22.41 -6.07
C LYS A 687 -9.07 -23.65 -6.78
N GLU A 688 -8.42 -24.54 -6.03
CA GLU A 688 -8.50 -26.01 -6.19
C GLU A 688 -7.55 -26.69 -5.20
N LYS A 689 -7.98 -27.84 -4.68
CA LYS A 689 -7.33 -28.53 -3.56
C LYS A 689 -5.96 -29.08 -3.99
N GLY A 690 -4.86 -28.55 -3.43
CA GLY A 690 -3.62 -29.32 -3.31
C GLY A 690 -2.28 -28.68 -3.67
N THR A 691 -2.12 -27.36 -3.76
CA THR A 691 -0.82 -26.75 -4.09
C THR A 691 -0.36 -25.66 -3.11
N ALA A 692 0.93 -25.71 -2.74
CA ALA A 692 1.62 -24.83 -1.79
C ALA A 692 1.75 -23.39 -2.31
N PRO A 693 2.02 -22.37 -1.44
CA PRO A 693 2.37 -21.04 -1.92
C PRO A 693 3.63 -21.12 -2.78
N TYR A 694 3.59 -20.49 -3.95
CA TYR A 694 4.74 -20.40 -4.85
C TYR A 694 5.34 -19.00 -4.78
N ILE A 695 6.67 -18.95 -4.80
CA ILE A 695 7.39 -17.74 -5.20
C ILE A 695 7.15 -17.57 -6.69
N ILE A 696 6.48 -16.49 -7.10
CA ILE A 696 6.38 -16.17 -8.51
C ILE A 696 7.62 -15.34 -8.85
N GLU A 697 8.55 -15.96 -9.58
CA GLU A 697 9.54 -15.24 -10.37
C GLU A 697 8.81 -14.77 -11.63
N ALA A 698 8.45 -13.48 -11.69
CA ALA A 698 8.07 -12.90 -12.96
C ALA A 698 9.36 -12.83 -13.81
N ARG A 699 9.54 -13.78 -14.72
CA ARG A 699 10.44 -13.57 -15.85
C ARG A 699 9.72 -12.63 -16.78
N GLU A 700 10.34 -11.51 -17.10
CA GLU A 700 10.09 -10.89 -18.40
C GLU A 700 10.38 -11.97 -19.43
N SER A 701 9.33 -12.63 -19.91
CA SER A 701 9.35 -13.48 -21.08
C SER A 701 8.06 -13.30 -21.85
N GLY A 702 7.85 -12.06 -22.32
CA GLY A 702 7.08 -11.82 -23.54
C GLY A 702 5.69 -11.24 -23.47
N TYR A 703 5.29 -10.60 -22.37
CA TYR A 703 3.91 -10.15 -22.22
C TYR A 703 3.86 -8.64 -21.96
N GLN A 704 3.67 -7.86 -23.03
CA GLN A 704 3.21 -6.48 -22.90
C GLN A 704 1.69 -6.41 -23.01
N ASN A 705 1.09 -5.56 -22.17
CA ASN A 705 -0.32 -5.16 -22.16
C ASN A 705 -1.33 -6.29 -21.89
N VAL A 706 -1.33 -6.83 -20.67
CA VAL A 706 -2.36 -7.76 -20.18
C VAL A 706 -2.84 -7.29 -18.81
N THR A 707 -4.14 -7.07 -18.63
CA THR A 707 -4.70 -6.74 -17.32
C THR A 707 -4.71 -7.97 -16.40
N ILE A 708 -4.75 -7.79 -15.07
CA ILE A 708 -4.88 -8.93 -14.12
C ILE A 708 -6.12 -9.80 -14.43
N ASN A 709 -7.19 -9.20 -14.93
CA ASN A 709 -8.40 -9.93 -15.36
C ASN A 709 -8.17 -10.70 -16.68
N ASP A 710 -7.41 -10.17 -17.63
CA ASP A 710 -7.02 -10.91 -18.86
C ASP A 710 -6.08 -12.09 -18.56
N LEU A 711 -5.22 -11.97 -17.53
CA LEU A 711 -4.34 -13.04 -17.07
C LEU A 711 -5.13 -14.16 -16.36
N MET A 712 -6.22 -13.80 -15.67
CA MET A 712 -7.15 -14.73 -15.04
C MET A 712 -8.09 -15.41 -16.06
N GLU A 713 -8.55 -14.73 -17.12
CA GLU A 713 -9.42 -15.33 -18.14
C GLU A 713 -8.66 -16.19 -19.18
N ARG A 714 -7.46 -15.77 -19.62
CA ARG A 714 -6.75 -16.43 -20.73
C ARG A 714 -5.82 -17.58 -20.34
N VAL A 715 -5.41 -17.66 -19.06
CA VAL A 715 -4.56 -18.75 -18.55
C VAL A 715 -5.39 -19.85 -17.86
N ILE A 716 -6.57 -19.52 -17.31
CA ILE A 716 -7.32 -20.45 -16.42
C ILE A 716 -8.49 -21.15 -17.12
N ASP A 717 -9.18 -20.54 -18.10
CA ASP A 717 -10.39 -21.15 -18.70
C ASP A 717 -10.17 -22.34 -19.68
N PRO A 718 -8.98 -22.59 -20.28
CA PRO A 718 -8.77 -23.80 -21.09
C PRO A 718 -8.52 -25.08 -20.28
N ILE A 719 -8.07 -24.97 -19.02
CA ILE A 719 -7.68 -26.14 -18.19
C ILE A 719 -8.91 -26.81 -17.55
N THR A 720 -10.03 -26.11 -17.42
CA THR A 720 -11.29 -26.64 -16.89
C THR A 720 -12.14 -27.40 -17.92
N LYS A 721 -11.78 -27.41 -19.22
CA LYS A 721 -12.62 -27.95 -20.31
C LYS A 721 -12.20 -29.30 -20.90
N GLN A 722 -11.21 -30.01 -20.35
CA GLN A 722 -10.87 -31.38 -20.77
C GLN A 722 -10.71 -32.37 -19.61
N SER A 723 -11.82 -32.89 -19.08
CA SER A 723 -11.89 -34.33 -18.75
C SER A 723 -13.35 -34.79 -18.68
N LYS A 724 -13.78 -35.56 -19.68
CA LYS A 724 -14.93 -36.47 -19.59
C LYS A 724 -14.35 -37.87 -19.35
N ALA A 725 -14.73 -38.57 -18.28
CA ALA A 725 -14.68 -40.04 -18.23
C ALA A 725 -15.60 -40.62 -17.13
N HIS A 726 -16.10 -41.81 -17.39
CA HIS A 726 -17.30 -42.47 -16.89
C HIS A 726 -17.31 -42.96 -15.43
N HIS A 727 -18.54 -43.10 -14.89
CA HIS A 727 -18.89 -43.92 -13.73
C HIS A 727 -18.70 -45.43 -13.99
N SER A 728 -18.13 -46.15 -13.00
CA SER A 728 -18.35 -47.60 -12.83
C SER A 728 -18.17 -48.00 -11.35
N GLU A 729 -18.95 -49.00 -10.88
CA GLU A 729 -19.00 -49.49 -9.49
C GLU A 729 -17.74 -50.29 -9.11
N LEU A 730 -17.35 -50.21 -7.82
CA LEU A 730 -16.14 -50.84 -7.29
C LEU A 730 -16.31 -52.37 -7.07
N PRO A 731 -15.29 -53.18 -7.37
CA PRO A 731 -15.33 -54.65 -7.24
C PRO A 731 -15.33 -55.15 -5.79
N THR A 732 -15.95 -56.32 -5.58
CA THR A 732 -16.30 -56.96 -4.30
C THR A 732 -15.11 -57.31 -3.39
N SER A 733 -13.87 -57.29 -3.89
CA SER A 733 -12.64 -57.55 -3.11
C SER A 733 -12.20 -56.39 -2.22
N LEU A 734 -12.99 -55.32 -2.13
CA LEU A 734 -12.66 -54.11 -1.36
C LEU A 734 -13.44 -53.95 -0.04
N GLN A 735 -14.24 -54.94 0.38
CA GLN A 735 -15.11 -54.86 1.56
C GLN A 735 -14.31 -54.95 2.89
N PRO A 736 -14.62 -54.12 3.91
CA PRO A 736 -13.96 -54.14 5.22
C PRO A 736 -14.31 -55.39 6.06
N ASP A 737 -13.40 -55.82 6.95
CA ASP A 737 -13.64 -56.95 7.89
C ASP A 737 -14.76 -56.65 8.89
N GLU A 738 -15.38 -57.69 9.49
CA GLU A 738 -16.56 -57.54 10.37
C GLU A 738 -16.31 -56.65 11.59
N GLU A 739 -15.11 -56.67 12.20
CA GLU A 739 -14.76 -55.82 13.34
C GLU A 739 -14.70 -54.34 12.90
N SER A 740 -14.10 -54.08 11.73
CA SER A 740 -14.03 -52.74 11.12
C SER A 740 -15.40 -52.24 10.63
N LYS A 741 -16.24 -53.13 10.09
CA LYS A 741 -17.59 -52.82 9.60
C LYS A 741 -18.54 -52.51 10.76
N SER A 742 -18.52 -53.30 11.83
CA SER A 742 -19.32 -53.04 13.04
C SER A 742 -18.96 -51.73 13.73
N PHE A 743 -17.68 -51.36 13.77
CA PHE A 743 -17.23 -50.07 14.31
C PHE A 743 -17.66 -48.88 13.43
N LEU A 744 -17.52 -49.00 12.10
CA LEU A 744 -17.93 -47.96 11.16
C LEU A 744 -19.45 -47.76 11.14
N ASP A 745 -20.23 -48.83 11.20
CA ASP A 745 -21.69 -48.75 11.27
C ASP A 745 -22.15 -48.11 12.59
N HIS A 746 -21.48 -48.41 13.72
CA HIS A 746 -21.74 -47.76 15.01
C HIS A 746 -21.43 -46.25 14.99
N MET A 747 -20.37 -45.82 14.29
CA MET A 747 -20.00 -44.41 14.17
C MET A 747 -20.98 -43.61 13.30
N MET A 748 -21.65 -44.27 12.35
CA MET A 748 -22.47 -43.59 11.33
C MET A 748 -23.99 -43.60 11.62
N ASN A 749 -24.51 -44.46 12.49
CA ASN A 749 -25.96 -44.70 12.63
C ASN A 749 -26.64 -44.32 13.97
N GLU A 750 -25.97 -43.76 14.96
CA GLU A 750 -26.61 -43.44 16.26
C GLU A 750 -26.90 -41.93 16.46
N GLU A 751 -28.17 -41.58 16.76
CA GLU A 751 -28.66 -40.20 17.03
C GLU A 751 -27.95 -39.47 18.20
N HIS A 752 -27.10 -40.17 18.95
CA HIS A 752 -26.32 -39.65 20.07
C HIS A 752 -25.18 -38.68 19.69
N TYR A 753 -24.88 -38.51 18.40
CA TYR A 753 -23.78 -37.64 17.93
C TYR A 753 -24.18 -36.19 17.57
N ASN A 754 -25.46 -35.81 17.65
CA ASN A 754 -25.91 -34.48 17.25
C ASN A 754 -25.74 -33.44 18.38
N ILE A 755 -24.49 -33.08 18.68
CA ILE A 755 -24.10 -32.19 19.80
C ILE A 755 -24.77 -30.81 19.73
N LYS A 756 -24.99 -30.27 18.52
CA LYS A 756 -25.71 -29.00 18.34
C LYS A 756 -27.17 -29.12 18.81
N LYS A 757 -27.85 -30.22 18.48
CA LYS A 757 -29.23 -30.52 18.91
C LYS A 757 -29.34 -30.57 20.43
N TYR A 758 -28.45 -31.29 21.12
CA TYR A 758 -28.51 -31.43 22.58
C TYR A 758 -28.04 -30.18 23.35
N LYS A 759 -27.07 -29.42 22.81
CA LYS A 759 -26.70 -28.10 23.39
C LYS A 759 -27.85 -27.10 23.28
N GLN A 760 -28.49 -27.03 22.11
CA GLN A 760 -29.63 -26.14 21.90
C GLN A 760 -30.84 -26.55 22.75
N LYS A 761 -31.08 -27.85 22.93
CA LYS A 761 -32.13 -28.36 23.83
C LYS A 761 -31.87 -27.99 25.30
N ALA A 762 -30.61 -28.04 25.75
CA ALA A 762 -30.21 -27.64 27.10
C ALA A 762 -30.20 -26.12 27.32
N GLU A 763 -29.95 -25.33 26.27
CA GLU A 763 -30.02 -23.86 26.30
C GLU A 763 -31.48 -23.36 26.31
N ASN A 764 -32.35 -23.98 25.51
CA ASN A 764 -33.78 -23.65 25.52
C ASN A 764 -34.43 -23.93 26.89
N LEU A 765 -33.96 -24.96 27.62
CA LEU A 765 -34.40 -25.25 29.00
C LEU A 765 -33.88 -24.24 30.05
N ARG A 766 -32.98 -23.32 29.68
CA ARG A 766 -32.43 -22.29 30.60
C ARG A 766 -33.15 -20.94 30.51
N ASP A 767 -34.01 -20.72 29.51
CA ASP A 767 -34.75 -19.47 29.33
C ASP A 767 -36.01 -19.44 30.22
N PRO A 768 -36.09 -18.54 31.22
CA PRO A 768 -37.22 -18.47 32.16
C PRO A 768 -38.55 -18.00 31.53
N ASN A 769 -38.56 -17.54 30.27
CA ASN A 769 -39.77 -17.05 29.60
C ASN A 769 -40.41 -18.07 28.63
N THR A 770 -39.91 -19.30 28.56
CA THR A 770 -40.58 -20.36 27.79
C THR A 770 -41.90 -20.75 28.47
N LYS A 771 -43.03 -20.39 27.83
CA LYS A 771 -44.41 -20.49 28.36
C LYS A 771 -44.96 -21.91 28.64
N ASP A 772 -44.15 -22.96 28.53
CA ASP A 772 -44.61 -24.37 28.53
C ASP A 772 -43.89 -25.29 29.54
N LEU A 773 -43.43 -24.78 30.68
CA LEU A 773 -42.78 -25.64 31.68
C LEU A 773 -43.38 -25.49 33.08
N ASP A 774 -44.31 -26.40 33.40
CA ASP A 774 -44.81 -26.73 34.75
C ASP A 774 -43.74 -27.43 35.63
N MET A 775 -42.46 -27.04 35.49
CA MET A 775 -41.32 -27.73 36.12
C MET A 775 -40.57 -26.84 37.12
N SER A 776 -40.19 -27.41 38.27
CA SER A 776 -39.41 -26.67 39.28
C SER A 776 -37.96 -26.43 38.83
N LYS A 777 -37.31 -25.37 39.37
CA LYS A 777 -35.90 -25.04 39.06
C LYS A 777 -34.93 -26.19 39.32
N THR A 778 -35.23 -27.08 40.27
CA THR A 778 -34.39 -28.24 40.60
C THR A 778 -34.53 -29.33 39.54
N GLU A 779 -35.74 -29.57 39.04
CA GLU A 779 -35.99 -30.56 37.97
C GLU A 779 -35.41 -30.12 36.64
N VAL A 780 -35.44 -28.81 36.33
CA VAL A 780 -34.76 -28.26 35.13
C VAL A 780 -33.26 -28.51 35.20
N LYS A 781 -32.64 -28.32 36.37
CA LYS A 781 -31.20 -28.58 36.56
C LYS A 781 -30.85 -30.07 36.40
N GLU A 782 -31.65 -30.98 36.95
CA GLU A 782 -31.41 -32.42 36.81
C GLU A 782 -31.66 -32.89 35.36
N LYS A 783 -32.70 -32.40 34.66
CA LYS A 783 -32.89 -32.69 33.22
C LYS A 783 -31.73 -32.18 32.37
N ILE A 784 -31.22 -30.97 32.63
CA ILE A 784 -30.04 -30.45 31.92
C ILE A 784 -28.82 -31.35 32.17
N LYS A 785 -28.66 -31.86 33.39
CA LYS A 785 -27.56 -32.75 33.77
C LYS A 785 -27.70 -34.13 33.10
N GLU A 786 -28.91 -34.64 32.98
CA GLU A 786 -29.22 -35.89 32.28
C GLU A 786 -28.99 -35.78 30.77
N ILE A 787 -29.44 -34.69 30.14
CA ILE A 787 -29.14 -34.37 28.73
C ILE A 787 -27.62 -34.24 28.51
N LYS A 788 -26.89 -33.68 29.48
CA LYS A 788 -25.42 -33.60 29.40
C LYS A 788 -24.71 -34.94 29.58
N LYS A 789 -25.31 -35.94 30.24
CA LYS A 789 -24.75 -37.30 30.33
C LYS A 789 -24.80 -38.04 28.99
N GLN A 790 -25.72 -37.67 28.10
CA GLN A 790 -25.81 -38.22 26.74
C GLN A 790 -24.78 -37.62 25.76
N LEU A 791 -23.98 -36.65 26.20
CA LEU A 791 -22.88 -36.11 25.40
C LEU A 791 -21.66 -37.05 25.51
N VAL A 792 -21.40 -37.85 24.46
CA VAL A 792 -20.11 -38.55 24.32
C VAL A 792 -19.00 -37.50 24.25
N THR A 793 -18.07 -37.53 25.22
CA THR A 793 -17.01 -36.52 25.31
C THR A 793 -15.88 -36.80 24.32
N TYR A 794 -15.77 -35.94 23.31
CA TYR A 794 -14.57 -35.77 22.47
C TYR A 794 -13.37 -35.40 23.34
N ALA A 795 -12.43 -36.33 23.53
CA ALA A 795 -11.17 -36.05 24.22
C ALA A 795 -9.96 -36.22 23.30
N SER A 796 -10.00 -35.51 22.17
CA SER A 796 -8.80 -34.91 21.62
C SER A 796 -9.25 -33.69 20.84
N LYS A 797 -8.98 -32.51 21.39
CA LYS A 797 -7.79 -31.77 20.97
C LYS A 797 -7.22 -31.97 19.53
N GLY A 798 -7.48 -33.03 18.73
CA GLY A 798 -6.72 -33.51 17.54
C GLY A 798 -7.44 -33.70 16.20
N GLY A 799 -8.66 -34.26 16.16
CA GLY A 799 -9.19 -34.87 14.93
C GLY A 799 -8.73 -36.32 14.70
N ILE A 800 -8.31 -37.02 15.76
CA ILE A 800 -8.36 -38.50 15.81
C ILE A 800 -9.52 -38.88 16.72
N ASN A 801 -10.41 -39.73 16.22
CA ASN A 801 -11.49 -40.32 17.00
C ASN A 801 -10.98 -41.62 17.64
N TYR A 802 -10.94 -41.70 18.96
CA TYR A 802 -10.83 -42.96 19.69
C TYR A 802 -12.04 -43.10 20.61
N ILE A 803 -12.63 -44.29 20.65
CA ILE A 803 -13.73 -44.62 21.56
C ILE A 803 -13.17 -45.58 22.60
N THR A 804 -13.20 -45.20 23.88
CA THR A 804 -13.12 -46.16 24.98
C THR A 804 -14.55 -46.54 25.32
N SER A 805 -15.06 -47.66 24.78
CA SER A 805 -16.43 -48.05 25.10
C SER A 805 -16.47 -48.54 26.55
N ARG A 806 -16.95 -47.69 27.47
CA ARG A 806 -17.72 -48.19 28.62
C ARG A 806 -19.14 -48.50 28.10
N SER A 807 -19.24 -49.45 27.18
CA SER A 807 -20.50 -50.09 26.86
C SER A 807 -20.47 -51.46 27.53
N ASP A 808 -21.62 -51.91 28.02
CA ASP A 808 -21.81 -53.24 28.61
C ASP A 808 -21.67 -54.38 27.58
N ASP A 809 -21.29 -54.05 26.34
CA ASP A 809 -21.03 -55.00 25.26
C ASP A 809 -19.54 -55.39 25.23
N ASP A 810 -19.24 -56.56 25.76
CA ASP A 810 -17.92 -57.06 26.17
C ASP A 810 -16.86 -57.15 25.04
N LYS A 811 -17.23 -56.98 23.77
CA LYS A 811 -16.30 -57.18 22.63
C LYS A 811 -15.43 -55.97 22.28
N LEU A 812 -15.86 -54.74 22.59
CA LEU A 812 -15.14 -53.50 22.22
C LEU A 812 -14.42 -52.82 23.40
N SER A 813 -14.64 -53.31 24.63
CA SER A 813 -14.43 -52.56 25.87
C SER A 813 -12.98 -52.31 26.31
N ASN A 814 -11.96 -52.69 25.54
CA ASN A 814 -10.56 -52.51 25.92
C ASN A 814 -9.58 -52.15 24.79
N LYS A 815 -10.06 -51.78 23.58
CA LYS A 815 -9.19 -51.40 22.45
C LYS A 815 -9.29 -49.91 22.10
N ILE A 816 -8.17 -49.33 21.66
CA ILE A 816 -8.05 -47.94 21.21
C ILE A 816 -7.84 -47.95 19.68
N TYR A 817 -8.78 -47.37 18.94
CA TYR A 817 -8.76 -47.31 17.48
C TYR A 817 -8.21 -45.96 16.98
N PHE A 818 -7.31 -46.00 16.01
CA PHE A 818 -6.69 -44.85 15.35
C PHE A 818 -6.99 -44.90 13.85
N VAL A 819 -7.78 -43.95 13.35
CA VAL A 819 -8.05 -43.79 11.91
C VAL A 819 -7.00 -42.87 11.30
N LEU A 820 -6.34 -43.33 10.24
CA LEU A 820 -5.17 -42.68 9.61
C LEU A 820 -5.50 -42.01 8.27
N ASP A 821 -6.77 -42.02 7.87
CA ASP A 821 -7.26 -41.39 6.66
C ASP A 821 -6.93 -39.90 6.69
N ASP A 822 -6.43 -39.37 5.57
CA ASP A 822 -6.01 -37.97 5.40
C ASP A 822 -4.82 -37.49 6.27
N ILE A 823 -4.11 -38.39 6.98
CA ILE A 823 -2.91 -38.04 7.75
C ILE A 823 -1.63 -38.21 6.89
N ASN A 824 -0.87 -37.12 6.69
CA ASN A 824 0.45 -37.19 6.07
C ASN A 824 1.52 -37.66 7.08
N MET A 825 1.87 -38.95 7.00
CA MET A 825 2.81 -39.59 7.91
C MET A 825 4.27 -39.09 7.81
N GLY A 826 4.66 -38.42 6.71
CA GLY A 826 6.02 -37.88 6.52
C GLY A 826 6.36 -36.71 7.43
N ILE A 827 5.34 -36.03 7.97
CA ILE A 827 5.48 -34.81 8.79
C ILE A 827 5.44 -35.15 10.30
N VAL A 828 4.85 -36.30 10.67
CA VAL A 828 4.66 -36.74 12.05
C VAL A 828 5.98 -36.82 12.86
N PRO A 829 7.13 -37.26 12.32
CA PRO A 829 8.39 -37.33 13.09
C PRO A 829 9.10 -35.99 13.28
N GLN A 830 8.87 -35.00 12.40
CA GLN A 830 9.79 -33.86 12.21
C GLN A 830 9.78 -32.80 13.33
N LYS A 831 8.86 -32.92 14.31
CA LYS A 831 8.66 -31.95 15.43
C LYS A 831 8.84 -30.48 15.01
N ILE A 832 8.34 -30.12 13.82
CA ILE A 832 8.28 -28.74 13.37
C ILE A 832 7.17 -28.09 14.20
N TYR A 833 7.57 -27.25 15.15
CA TYR A 833 6.66 -26.27 15.75
C TYR A 833 6.69 -25.05 14.83
N SER A 834 5.74 -24.97 13.91
CA SER A 834 5.51 -23.74 13.15
C SER A 834 4.08 -23.29 13.38
N GLU A 835 3.90 -21.98 13.60
CA GLU A 835 2.59 -21.35 13.77
C GLU A 835 1.71 -21.41 12.51
N SER A 836 2.27 -21.92 11.41
CA SER A 836 1.65 -22.10 10.09
C SER A 836 0.62 -23.24 10.00
N LEU A 837 0.21 -23.85 11.12
CA LEU A 837 -0.78 -24.93 11.16
C LEU A 837 -2.14 -24.52 11.76
N LYS A 838 -2.35 -23.24 12.12
CA LYS A 838 -3.54 -22.84 12.90
C LYS A 838 -4.73 -22.25 12.16
N LYS A 839 -4.69 -21.82 10.88
CA LYS A 839 -5.88 -21.23 10.25
C LYS A 839 -6.00 -21.41 8.74
N ASP A 840 -6.74 -22.45 8.35
CA ASP A 840 -7.76 -22.38 7.28
C ASP A 840 -8.99 -23.20 7.77
N GLN A 841 -9.82 -22.56 8.59
CA GLN A 841 -11.22 -22.11 8.38
C GLN A 841 -12.32 -23.19 8.42
N GLY A 842 -13.24 -23.04 9.39
CA GLY A 842 -14.60 -23.57 9.37
C GLY A 842 -14.79 -25.09 9.43
N ASN A 843 -14.80 -25.65 10.65
CA ASN A 843 -15.25 -27.02 10.96
C ASN A 843 -14.48 -28.21 10.36
N ASN A 844 -13.17 -28.27 10.57
CA ASN A 844 -12.49 -29.46 11.10
C ASN A 844 -11.04 -29.08 11.38
N GLN A 845 -10.86 -28.38 12.49
CA GLN A 845 -9.80 -28.56 13.46
C GLN A 845 -8.76 -29.68 13.13
N TYR A 846 -7.83 -29.47 12.17
CA TYR A 846 -6.58 -30.22 12.12
C TYR A 846 -5.76 -29.73 13.29
N LYS A 847 -5.95 -30.39 14.42
CA LYS A 847 -5.29 -29.97 15.62
C LYS A 847 -4.03 -30.80 15.78
N ASP A 848 -2.94 -30.13 16.11
CA ASP A 848 -1.60 -30.65 16.41
C ASP A 848 -1.49 -31.76 17.48
N VAL A 849 -2.60 -32.24 18.03
CA VAL A 849 -2.59 -33.26 19.09
C VAL A 849 -2.31 -34.66 18.53
N THR A 850 -2.58 -34.91 17.25
CA THR A 850 -2.44 -36.24 16.61
C THR A 850 -0.98 -36.68 16.44
N GLY A 851 -0.11 -35.75 16.05
CA GLY A 851 1.33 -36.02 15.90
C GLY A 851 2.02 -36.28 17.24
N GLN A 852 1.56 -35.69 18.35
CA GLN A 852 2.16 -35.90 19.67
C GLN A 852 1.89 -37.31 20.22
N GLU A 853 0.65 -37.79 20.07
CA GLU A 853 0.22 -39.14 20.48
C GLU A 853 0.80 -40.23 19.57
N LEU A 854 0.78 -40.05 18.24
CA LEU A 854 1.48 -40.95 17.31
C LEU A 854 2.99 -40.96 17.55
N ARG A 855 3.62 -39.81 17.85
CA ARG A 855 5.03 -39.75 18.28
C ARG A 855 5.26 -40.45 19.61
N TYR A 856 4.31 -40.36 20.54
CA TYR A 856 4.37 -41.07 21.83
C TYR A 856 4.26 -42.59 21.64
N LEU A 857 3.28 -43.07 20.86
CA LEU A 857 3.16 -44.48 20.49
C LEU A 857 4.40 -44.98 19.74
N TYR A 858 4.93 -44.19 18.80
CA TYR A 858 6.16 -44.52 18.08
C TYR A 858 7.39 -44.59 18.99
N ARG A 859 7.54 -43.67 19.96
CA ARG A 859 8.62 -43.69 20.96
C ARG A 859 8.52 -44.87 21.92
N ASN A 860 7.30 -45.36 22.17
CA ASN A 860 7.02 -46.49 23.07
C ASN A 860 6.62 -47.77 22.30
N ARG A 861 6.94 -47.86 21.00
CA ARG A 861 6.47 -48.92 20.10
C ARG A 861 6.91 -50.34 20.49
N ASP A 862 7.95 -50.43 21.31
CA ASP A 862 8.53 -51.70 21.80
C ASP A 862 7.87 -52.16 23.13
N ASN A 863 6.93 -51.39 23.70
CA ASN A 863 6.15 -51.79 24.87
C ASN A 863 4.93 -52.63 24.45
N GLU A 864 5.09 -53.95 24.42
CA GLU A 864 4.06 -54.89 23.95
C GLU A 864 2.74 -54.81 24.74
N LYS A 865 2.81 -54.57 26.05
CA LYS A 865 1.61 -54.45 26.91
C LYS A 865 0.78 -53.21 26.54
N MET A 866 1.43 -52.12 26.17
CA MET A 866 0.77 -50.89 25.72
C MET A 866 0.20 -51.04 24.31
N MET A 867 0.96 -51.67 23.40
CA MET A 867 0.58 -51.80 21.99
C MET A 867 -0.47 -52.89 21.73
N ARG A 868 -0.65 -53.87 22.64
CA ARG A 868 -1.61 -54.98 22.50
C ARG A 868 -3.06 -54.51 22.28
N ASN A 869 -3.40 -53.33 22.79
CA ASN A 869 -4.77 -52.80 22.74
C ASN A 869 -4.95 -51.67 21.71
N VAL A 870 -3.96 -51.42 20.85
CA VAL A 870 -4.02 -50.34 19.85
C VAL A 870 -4.26 -50.90 18.45
N VAL A 871 -5.24 -50.35 17.73
CA VAL A 871 -5.62 -50.76 16.38
C VAL A 871 -5.56 -49.56 15.43
N PHE A 872 -4.92 -49.72 14.27
CA PHE A 872 -4.84 -48.68 13.23
C PHE A 872 -5.74 -49.02 12.06
N LEU A 873 -6.43 -48.01 11.52
CA LEU A 873 -7.33 -48.12 10.38
C LEU A 873 -6.89 -47.15 9.27
N ARG A 874 -6.87 -47.59 8.01
CA ARG A 874 -6.72 -46.73 6.82
C ARG A 874 -7.61 -47.24 5.69
N ASP A 875 -8.25 -46.34 4.97
CA ASP A 875 -9.25 -46.59 3.93
C ASP A 875 -10.28 -47.63 4.40
N ARG A 876 -10.78 -47.42 5.63
CA ARG A 876 -11.76 -48.29 6.32
C ARG A 876 -11.29 -49.72 6.61
N ARG A 877 -9.99 -50.01 6.57
CA ARG A 877 -9.43 -51.33 6.92
C ARG A 877 -8.40 -51.27 8.02
N LYS A 878 -8.29 -52.36 8.79
CA LYS A 878 -7.19 -52.53 9.73
C LYS A 878 -5.86 -52.62 9.01
N VAL A 879 -4.94 -51.75 9.39
CA VAL A 879 -3.56 -51.71 8.88
C VAL A 879 -2.58 -51.98 10.00
N VAL A 880 -1.38 -52.43 9.64
CA VAL A 880 -0.27 -52.50 10.60
C VAL A 880 0.10 -51.10 11.06
N ALA A 881 0.74 -51.00 12.23
CA ALA A 881 1.22 -49.72 12.72
C ALA A 881 2.07 -49.01 11.64
N PRO A 882 1.91 -47.70 11.40
CA PRO A 882 2.47 -47.03 10.22
C PRO A 882 3.97 -47.20 10.06
N TRP A 883 4.70 -47.21 11.18
CA TRP A 883 6.16 -47.41 11.22
C TRP A 883 6.64 -48.84 10.93
N LYS A 884 5.72 -49.80 10.80
CA LYS A 884 6.02 -51.17 10.35
C LYS A 884 5.67 -51.38 8.87
N SER A 885 5.05 -50.40 8.19
CA SER A 885 4.75 -50.50 6.76
C SER A 885 5.99 -50.18 5.91
N THR A 886 6.17 -50.90 4.80
CA THR A 886 7.30 -50.78 3.88
C THR A 886 7.37 -49.45 3.13
N GLU A 887 6.28 -48.69 3.07
CA GLU A 887 6.22 -47.38 2.39
C GLU A 887 7.05 -46.29 3.08
N LEU A 888 7.22 -46.35 4.41
CA LEU A 888 8.01 -45.37 5.18
C LEU A 888 9.49 -45.73 5.31
N ALA A 889 9.86 -46.99 5.03
CA ALA A 889 11.26 -47.45 5.10
C ALA A 889 12.16 -46.80 4.04
N ASN A 890 11.58 -46.25 2.96
CA ASN A 890 12.34 -45.67 1.84
C ASN A 890 12.80 -44.22 2.07
N VAL A 891 12.28 -43.53 3.08
CA VAL A 891 12.62 -42.13 3.36
C VAL A 891 13.85 -42.01 4.27
N TYR A 892 14.18 -43.05 5.04
CA TYR A 892 15.21 -43.01 6.07
C TYR A 892 16.21 -44.17 5.96
N GLU A 893 17.51 -43.89 5.97
CA GLU A 893 18.58 -44.90 6.09
C GLU A 893 19.25 -44.84 7.46
N LYS A 894 19.75 -45.98 7.95
CA LYS A 894 20.42 -46.06 9.24
C LYS A 894 21.91 -45.77 9.06
N ASN A 895 22.42 -44.71 9.69
CA ASN A 895 23.84 -44.39 9.68
C ASN A 895 24.64 -45.40 10.55
N SER A 896 25.97 -45.31 10.48
CA SER A 896 26.90 -46.21 11.17
C SER A 896 26.75 -46.25 12.70
N ASP A 897 26.09 -45.26 13.30
CA ASP A 897 25.83 -45.18 14.74
C ASP A 897 24.43 -45.70 15.12
N GLY A 898 23.69 -46.28 14.17
CA GLY A 898 22.38 -46.86 14.40
C GLY A 898 21.22 -45.84 14.44
N LYS A 899 21.43 -44.58 14.01
CA LYS A 899 20.39 -43.55 13.91
C LYS A 899 19.89 -43.38 12.47
N PHE A 900 18.62 -43.05 12.29
CA PHE A 900 17.99 -42.91 10.98
C PHE A 900 18.13 -41.48 10.43
N GLU A 901 18.59 -41.33 9.18
CA GLU A 901 18.77 -40.08 8.43
C GLU A 901 18.03 -40.12 7.08
N ILE A 902 17.65 -38.95 6.53
CA ILE A 902 16.87 -38.88 5.29
C ILE A 902 17.79 -39.11 4.07
N LYS A 903 17.38 -40.01 3.17
CA LYS A 903 18.13 -40.36 1.96
C LYS A 903 18.33 -39.12 1.06
N GLY A 904 19.58 -38.70 0.84
CA GLY A 904 19.93 -37.67 -0.16
C GLY A 904 20.49 -36.34 0.37
N GLN A 905 20.60 -36.11 1.68
CA GLN A 905 21.28 -34.92 2.23
C GLN A 905 22.79 -35.16 2.44
N LYS A 906 23.54 -35.48 1.38
CA LYS A 906 24.99 -35.29 1.38
C LYS A 906 25.29 -33.91 0.80
N ILE A 907 25.41 -32.89 1.66
CA ILE A 907 26.22 -31.64 1.47
C ILE A 907 26.12 -30.73 2.70
N LEU A 908 25.08 -30.82 3.54
CA LEU A 908 24.96 -29.98 4.75
C LEU A 908 25.79 -30.47 5.96
N ALA A 909 26.09 -31.77 6.05
CA ALA A 909 26.90 -32.32 7.15
C ALA A 909 28.40 -31.98 7.06
N GLN A 910 28.93 -31.63 5.87
CA GLN A 910 30.34 -31.34 5.65
C GLN A 910 30.71 -29.87 5.97
N ILE A 911 29.72 -28.97 5.96
CA ILE A 911 29.88 -27.57 6.40
C ILE A 911 29.75 -27.46 7.94
N TRP A 912 29.09 -28.44 8.58
CA TRP A 912 28.95 -28.51 10.05
C TRP A 912 30.01 -29.37 10.75
N SER A 913 30.86 -30.10 10.02
CA SER A 913 31.93 -30.93 10.61
C SER A 913 33.21 -30.15 10.98
N GLU A 914 33.37 -28.88 10.57
CA GLU A 914 34.55 -28.07 10.89
C GLU A 914 34.36 -27.07 12.05
N TYR A 915 33.16 -27.00 12.66
CA TYR A 915 32.95 -26.19 13.86
C TYR A 915 32.93 -27.07 15.12
N LYS A 916 34.06 -27.12 15.86
CA LYS A 916 34.11 -27.70 17.22
C LYS A 916 34.30 -26.60 18.28
N PRO A 917 33.25 -26.19 19.01
CA PRO A 917 33.42 -25.59 20.32
C PRO A 917 33.77 -26.71 21.32
N LYS A 918 35.03 -26.79 21.76
CA LYS A 918 35.40 -27.64 22.89
C LYS A 918 35.01 -26.97 24.19
N VAL A 919 33.86 -27.36 24.76
CA VAL A 919 33.67 -27.31 26.22
C VAL A 919 32.79 -28.48 26.64
N LYS A 920 33.35 -29.43 27.42
CA LYS A 920 32.78 -29.75 28.73
C LYS A 920 33.65 -30.62 29.63
N ALA A 921 33.49 -30.28 30.91
CA ALA A 921 33.53 -31.08 32.13
C ALA A 921 34.85 -31.17 32.91
N VAL A 922 34.76 -30.54 34.07
CA VAL A 922 35.60 -30.63 35.26
C VAL A 922 35.33 -31.96 35.97
N ASN A 923 36.41 -32.72 36.23
CA ASN A 923 36.85 -33.30 37.53
C ASN A 923 37.49 -34.68 37.37
N SER A 924 38.80 -34.77 37.59
CA SER A 924 39.39 -35.37 38.80
C SER A 924 40.88 -35.67 38.58
N ASN A 925 41.67 -35.30 39.59
CA ASN A 925 42.99 -35.81 39.94
C ASN A 925 44.26 -35.14 39.37
N GLU A 926 44.91 -34.44 40.30
CA GLU A 926 46.32 -34.53 40.65
C GLU A 926 47.41 -33.91 39.76
N GLN A 927 48.04 -32.89 40.39
CA GLN A 927 49.47 -32.76 40.65
C GLN A 927 50.35 -31.92 39.71
N THR A 928 51.03 -30.98 40.38
CA THR A 928 52.30 -30.30 40.05
C THR A 928 52.25 -29.22 38.97
N ARG A 929 52.98 -28.10 39.03
CA ARG A 929 53.68 -27.30 40.06
C ARG A 929 54.25 -26.11 39.25
N SER A 930 54.14 -24.87 39.75
CA SER A 930 55.01 -23.71 39.41
C SER A 930 55.04 -23.25 37.93
N SER A 931 55.28 -22.01 37.53
CA SER A 931 55.89 -20.83 38.15
C SER A 931 55.52 -19.58 37.31
N ASN A 932 55.39 -18.45 38.00
CA ASN A 932 55.75 -17.06 37.62
C ASN A 932 56.17 -16.78 36.16
N ILE A 933 55.67 -15.67 35.59
CA ILE A 933 56.45 -14.41 35.42
C ILE A 933 55.56 -13.32 34.79
N ARG A 934 55.59 -12.14 35.42
CA ARG A 934 55.13 -10.82 34.93
C ARG A 934 55.98 -10.34 33.75
N ARG A 935 55.38 -9.64 32.77
CA ARG A 935 55.69 -8.22 32.43
C ARG A 935 55.17 -7.78 31.04
N ASN A 936 54.35 -6.72 31.09
CA ASN A 936 54.47 -5.44 30.37
C ASN A 936 54.33 -5.38 28.82
N PRO A 937 54.07 -4.17 28.26
CA PRO A 937 53.01 -3.96 27.28
C PRO A 937 53.57 -3.32 25.98
N ASN A 938 52.66 -2.92 25.10
CA ASN A 938 52.76 -1.95 23.99
C ASN A 938 52.58 -2.51 22.59
N ARG A 939 51.57 -1.89 21.95
CA ARG A 939 51.50 -1.43 20.55
C ARG A 939 51.30 -2.48 19.45
N GLY A 940 50.28 -2.19 18.64
CA GLY A 940 49.92 -2.83 17.39
C GLY A 940 48.42 -2.71 17.20
#